data_AF-A0A268FF98-F1
#
_entry.id   AF-A0A268FF98-F1
#
_cell.length_a   1.000
_cell.length_b   1.000
_cell.length_c   1.000
_cell.angle_alpha   90.00
_cell.angle_beta   90.00
_cell.angle_gamma   90.00
#
_symmetry.space_group_name_H-M   'P 1'
#
loop_
_entity.id
_entity.type
_entity.pdbx_description
1 polymer ?
#
loop_
_entity_poly.entity_id
_entity_poly.type
_entity_poly.pdbx_seq_one_letter_code
_entity_poly.pdbx_strand_id
1 'polypeptide(L)'
;MEKLSKQLKPNLSIFPEKVIQFGSGNFMRGFLNWQLQQMNNQHLFNGSAVLVKPTKHVSKPTLEEQDYLYTVVLEGFYQGQMVQTSEIITTANRLINPYEDWENYLQLAEQEELTFIISNTTEAGIQFDERDCSIDQPSTSFPGKLTALLFKRFQLKKPGFTIIPCELIDRNGDQLKEIVLQYASLWNLEEEFISWIHAENIFCCSLVDRIVPGYPRDTANLLNEEHGYIDNLMVKAEPYLLWVIEGPQELKESFPLERAGLNVLVTDDMTPYRERKVHLLNGPHTAMVPLGLLAGLETVEDVMKDADFAVFINQLMQQEIIPLLPLPLDDLKAYANSIIERFKNPFIRHELSSIALNSVSKYKARLLPLLIKYQEKQQQLPPYMTASLAALFLTYRGTQYKPKDSDEVLEAFSNAWENPETIAFTILNDKNLWDTDLTSIPNLVEEVTAYIHMLRKDGARAVLQKLNNEKQPPSLLKLNERDNVAVALRPINAAETVYLDGISITAKADIPQGHKIALTDIQKSSNVIKYGYPIGHTLTEITRGDWLHTHNVKTNLDGELEYTYEQDIHQVKYPKKELTFQGYRRANGKVGIRNDLYIVPTVGCVNGTAEYMLKEFEALHPGLGTFDNITILKHPYGCSQLGEDHENTRSILIDAVNHPNAGGVLVFGLGCENNVVAEFRELLGDYDGNRVKFLVAQEVGNEIEAGLELLEEIYEAARNDHREPIPIAELNVGLKCGGSDGFSGITANPLLGAFSDFLISQGGSTILTEVPEMFGAEQMLMARAEDEKVFEDIVHLINDFKHYFHSYGEPVYENPSPGNKAGGITTLEDKSLGCTQKAGTAPVVDVLQYGEKISKKGLSLLQAPGNDLVASSALAAADCHLVLFTTGRGTPFGSFVPTVKVATNSTIYEHKKHWMDFNAGPLLERPMNEVLEEFIGKVIAVASGEKTRNEANGVREIAIFKTGVTL
;
A
#
# COMPACT_ATOMS: atom_id res chain seq x y z
N MET A 1 -28.60 -23.86 -41.65
CA MET A 1 -27.24 -23.29 -41.50
C MET A 1 -26.26 -24.26 -42.14
N GLU A 2 -25.28 -23.77 -42.87
CA GLU A 2 -24.22 -24.61 -43.44
C GLU A 2 -23.13 -24.88 -42.40
N LYS A 3 -22.35 -25.96 -42.57
CA LYS A 3 -21.25 -26.30 -41.67
C LYS A 3 -20.07 -25.34 -41.91
N LEU A 4 -19.42 -24.91 -40.83
CA LEU A 4 -18.24 -24.04 -40.91
C LEU A 4 -17.18 -24.70 -41.82
N SER A 5 -16.73 -23.95 -42.81
CA SER A 5 -15.78 -24.40 -43.84
C SER A 5 -15.11 -23.18 -44.48
N LYS A 6 -13.98 -23.39 -45.16
CA LYS A 6 -13.31 -22.34 -45.95
C LYS A 6 -14.19 -21.84 -47.09
N GLN A 7 -15.08 -22.67 -47.62
CA GLN A 7 -16.06 -22.26 -48.62
C GLN A 7 -17.08 -21.27 -48.05
N LEU A 8 -17.56 -21.51 -46.83
CA LEU A 8 -18.52 -20.62 -46.15
C LEU A 8 -17.88 -19.29 -45.71
N LYS A 9 -16.58 -19.30 -45.37
CA LYS A 9 -15.82 -18.14 -44.91
C LYS A 9 -14.55 -17.92 -45.76
N PRO A 10 -14.68 -17.49 -47.04
CA PRO A 10 -13.57 -17.47 -48.00
C PRO A 10 -12.51 -16.40 -47.74
N ASN A 11 -12.82 -15.37 -46.93
CA ASN A 11 -11.94 -14.23 -46.66
C ASN A 11 -11.02 -14.45 -45.44
N LEU A 12 -11.01 -15.65 -44.85
CA LEU A 12 -10.18 -15.96 -43.69
C LEU A 12 -8.70 -16.06 -44.10
N SER A 13 -7.82 -15.38 -43.36
CA SER A 13 -6.37 -15.44 -43.59
C SER A 13 -5.80 -16.81 -43.23
N ILE A 14 -4.94 -17.32 -44.11
CA ILE A 14 -4.19 -18.57 -43.91
C ILE A 14 -2.71 -18.20 -43.75
N PHE A 15 -2.08 -18.80 -42.73
CA PHE A 15 -0.68 -18.56 -42.40
C PHE A 15 0.17 -19.82 -42.67
N PRO A 16 1.48 -19.65 -42.94
CA PRO A 16 2.40 -20.78 -43.09
C PRO A 16 2.62 -21.53 -41.77
N GLU A 17 2.92 -22.82 -41.85
CA GLU A 17 3.22 -23.66 -40.69
C GLU A 17 4.57 -23.22 -40.08
N LYS A 18 4.57 -22.87 -38.79
CA LYS A 18 5.78 -22.54 -38.01
C LYS A 18 5.90 -23.34 -36.70
N VAL A 19 4.82 -24.00 -36.30
CA VAL A 19 4.71 -24.75 -35.05
C VAL A 19 4.30 -26.19 -35.34
N ILE A 20 4.98 -27.15 -34.72
CA ILE A 20 4.51 -28.54 -34.64
C ILE A 20 3.77 -28.71 -33.32
N GLN A 21 2.49 -29.04 -33.39
CA GLN A 21 1.62 -29.20 -32.23
C GLN A 21 1.32 -30.67 -31.96
N PHE A 22 1.81 -31.21 -30.85
CA PHE A 22 1.41 -32.56 -30.40
C PHE A 22 0.14 -32.49 -29.54
N GLY A 23 -0.93 -33.12 -30.03
CA GLY A 23 -2.24 -33.11 -29.39
C GLY A 23 -3.21 -32.10 -29.99
N SER A 24 -4.44 -32.55 -30.25
CA SER A 24 -5.53 -31.77 -30.84
C SER A 24 -6.71 -31.55 -29.88
N GLY A 25 -6.47 -31.74 -28.58
CA GLY A 25 -7.48 -31.64 -27.54
C GLY A 25 -8.04 -30.23 -27.35
N ASN A 26 -9.10 -30.11 -26.54
CA ASN A 26 -9.77 -28.84 -26.27
C ASN A 26 -8.81 -27.79 -25.71
N PHE A 27 -7.93 -28.18 -24.77
CA PHE A 27 -6.96 -27.26 -24.18
C PHE A 27 -6.10 -26.59 -25.25
N MET A 28 -5.45 -27.35 -26.13
CA MET A 28 -4.59 -26.78 -27.18
C MET A 28 -5.35 -25.84 -28.13
N ARG A 29 -6.58 -26.20 -28.47
CA ARG A 29 -7.45 -25.37 -29.32
C ARG A 29 -7.85 -24.05 -28.66
N GLY A 30 -8.28 -24.12 -27.40
CA GLY A 30 -8.64 -22.95 -26.60
C GLY A 30 -7.45 -22.19 -26.02
N PHE A 31 -6.23 -22.71 -26.11
CA PHE A 31 -5.02 -22.13 -25.52
C PHE A 31 -4.00 -21.75 -26.58
N LEU A 32 -3.26 -22.71 -27.17
CA LEU A 32 -2.20 -22.41 -28.13
C LEU A 32 -2.76 -21.81 -29.42
N ASN A 33 -3.71 -22.48 -30.08
CA ASN A 33 -4.17 -22.05 -31.39
C ASN A 33 -4.86 -20.68 -31.33
N TRP A 34 -5.67 -20.44 -30.30
CA TRP A 34 -6.25 -19.12 -30.05
C TRP A 34 -5.17 -18.05 -29.82
N GLN A 35 -4.09 -18.35 -29.08
CA GLN A 35 -2.99 -17.40 -28.87
C GLN A 35 -2.21 -17.11 -30.17
N LEU A 36 -1.96 -18.13 -31.01
CA LEU A 36 -1.40 -17.92 -32.35
C LEU A 36 -2.30 -17.00 -33.18
N GLN A 37 -3.63 -17.16 -33.08
CA GLN A 37 -4.60 -16.31 -33.76
C GLN A 37 -4.47 -14.86 -33.29
N GLN A 38 -4.35 -14.62 -31.98
CA GLN A 38 -4.18 -13.25 -31.44
C GLN A 38 -2.89 -12.58 -31.92
N MET A 39 -1.77 -13.31 -31.99
CA MET A 39 -0.53 -12.79 -32.57
C MET A 39 -0.70 -12.45 -34.06
N ASN A 40 -1.39 -13.31 -34.81
CA ASN A 40 -1.60 -13.11 -36.24
C ASN A 40 -2.56 -11.96 -36.55
N ASN A 41 -3.58 -11.73 -35.73
CA ASN A 41 -4.47 -10.57 -35.82
C ASN A 41 -3.72 -9.24 -35.69
N GLN A 42 -2.52 -9.26 -35.08
CA GLN A 42 -1.62 -8.12 -34.91
C GLN A 42 -0.38 -8.19 -35.81
N HIS A 43 -0.32 -9.14 -36.74
CA HIS A 43 0.81 -9.38 -37.66
C HIS A 43 2.15 -9.66 -36.97
N LEU A 44 2.15 -10.17 -35.73
CA LEU A 44 3.36 -10.38 -34.94
C LEU A 44 4.09 -11.69 -35.26
N PHE A 45 3.36 -12.78 -35.54
CA PHE A 45 3.95 -14.11 -35.77
C PHE A 45 3.81 -14.58 -37.23
N ASN A 46 2.67 -14.31 -37.85
CA ASN A 46 2.31 -14.73 -39.21
C ASN A 46 2.57 -16.21 -39.44
N GLY A 47 2.10 -17.06 -38.53
CA GLY A 47 2.35 -18.50 -38.54
C GLY A 47 1.23 -19.32 -37.91
N SER A 48 1.15 -20.58 -38.27
CA SER A 48 0.15 -21.54 -37.79
C SER A 48 0.79 -22.86 -37.35
N ALA A 49 -0.03 -23.77 -36.85
CA ALA A 49 0.38 -25.09 -36.39
C ALA A 49 0.02 -26.20 -37.38
N VAL A 50 0.96 -27.13 -37.56
CA VAL A 50 0.69 -28.48 -38.05
C VAL A 50 0.46 -29.41 -36.86
N LEU A 51 -0.66 -30.12 -36.86
CA LEU A 51 -1.08 -30.93 -35.72
C LEU A 51 -0.56 -32.35 -35.91
N VAL A 52 0.00 -32.94 -34.86
CA VAL A 52 0.46 -34.32 -34.84
C VAL A 52 -0.36 -35.11 -33.83
N LYS A 53 -0.90 -36.23 -34.26
CA LYS A 53 -1.72 -37.10 -33.42
C LYS A 53 -0.84 -37.92 -32.47
N PRO A 54 -0.98 -37.77 -31.14
CA PRO A 54 -0.13 -38.49 -30.20
C PRO A 54 -0.54 -39.95 -30.00
N THR A 55 -1.82 -40.30 -30.22
CA THR A 55 -2.40 -41.63 -29.93
C THR A 55 -3.16 -42.24 -31.12
N LYS A 56 -3.36 -43.56 -31.11
CA LYS A 56 -4.04 -44.30 -32.21
C LYS A 56 -5.56 -44.10 -32.27
N HIS A 57 -6.20 -43.57 -31.23
CA HIS A 57 -7.66 -43.51 -31.13
C HIS A 57 -8.30 -42.56 -32.15
N VAL A 58 -9.42 -42.95 -32.77
CA VAL A 58 -10.19 -42.09 -33.68
C VAL A 58 -11.05 -41.14 -32.86
N SER A 59 -10.82 -39.83 -32.98
CA SER A 59 -11.68 -38.78 -32.41
C SER A 59 -12.78 -38.44 -33.41
N LYS A 60 -14.04 -38.29 -32.96
CA LYS A 60 -15.15 -37.76 -33.78
C LYS A 60 -15.87 -36.64 -33.02
N PRO A 61 -16.29 -35.54 -33.68
CA PRO A 61 -16.01 -35.16 -35.08
C PRO A 61 -14.52 -34.85 -35.31
N THR A 62 -14.04 -34.98 -36.55
CA THR A 62 -12.62 -34.67 -36.89
C THR A 62 -12.48 -33.23 -37.40
N LEU A 63 -11.29 -32.64 -37.22
CA LEU A 63 -11.01 -31.26 -37.65
C LEU A 63 -11.09 -31.09 -39.17
N GLU A 64 -10.77 -32.14 -39.92
CA GLU A 64 -10.84 -32.22 -41.38
C GLU A 64 -12.24 -31.87 -41.89
N GLU A 65 -13.29 -32.28 -41.18
CA GLU A 65 -14.68 -32.08 -41.63
C GLU A 65 -15.13 -30.61 -41.64
N GLN A 66 -14.31 -29.70 -41.12
CA GLN A 66 -14.52 -28.25 -41.11
C GLN A 66 -13.32 -27.49 -41.69
N ASP A 67 -12.51 -28.13 -42.54
CA ASP A 67 -11.29 -27.54 -43.09
C ASP A 67 -10.32 -27.02 -42.02
N TYR A 68 -10.30 -27.67 -40.85
CA TYR A 68 -9.56 -27.29 -39.64
C TYR A 68 -10.00 -25.99 -38.96
N LEU A 69 -11.16 -25.45 -39.37
CA LEU A 69 -11.79 -24.30 -38.74
C LEU A 69 -12.69 -24.71 -37.58
N TYR A 70 -12.63 -23.95 -36.50
CA TYR A 70 -13.52 -24.07 -35.36
C TYR A 70 -13.58 -22.73 -34.62
N THR A 71 -14.61 -22.55 -33.80
CA THR A 71 -14.85 -21.32 -33.05
C THR A 71 -14.40 -21.49 -31.61
N VAL A 72 -13.59 -20.56 -31.11
CA VAL A 72 -13.32 -20.42 -29.68
C VAL A 72 -14.28 -19.40 -29.11
N VAL A 73 -15.01 -19.80 -28.07
CA VAL A 73 -15.99 -18.98 -27.37
C VAL A 73 -15.41 -18.62 -26.00
N LEU A 74 -15.17 -17.33 -25.78
CA LEU A 74 -14.66 -16.81 -24.51
C LEU A 74 -15.82 -16.27 -23.68
N GLU A 75 -16.01 -16.83 -22.49
CA GLU A 75 -17.08 -16.44 -21.56
C GLU A 75 -16.55 -16.32 -20.12
N GLY A 76 -16.71 -15.15 -19.52
CA GLY A 76 -16.36 -14.92 -18.12
C GLY A 76 -16.16 -13.45 -17.78
N PHE A 77 -15.55 -13.19 -16.63
CA PHE A 77 -15.07 -11.86 -16.26
C PHE A 77 -13.59 -11.71 -16.56
N TYR A 78 -13.20 -10.54 -17.03
CA TYR A 78 -11.81 -10.13 -17.18
C TYR A 78 -11.70 -8.63 -16.95
N GLN A 79 -10.88 -8.22 -15.98
CA GLN A 79 -10.65 -6.81 -15.65
C GLN A 79 -11.95 -6.05 -15.35
N GLY A 80 -12.82 -6.66 -14.55
CA GLY A 80 -14.12 -6.11 -14.17
C GLY A 80 -15.19 -6.09 -15.27
N GLN A 81 -14.89 -6.56 -16.48
CA GLN A 81 -15.82 -6.59 -17.60
C GLN A 81 -16.28 -8.01 -17.91
N MET A 82 -17.55 -8.16 -18.27
CA MET A 82 -18.07 -9.42 -18.79
C MET A 82 -17.60 -9.58 -20.24
N VAL A 83 -16.84 -10.63 -20.50
CA VAL A 83 -16.37 -11.01 -21.83
C VAL A 83 -17.25 -12.16 -22.32
N GLN A 84 -17.90 -11.95 -23.46
CA GLN A 84 -18.64 -12.97 -24.20
C GLN A 84 -18.35 -12.76 -25.68
N THR A 85 -17.33 -13.46 -26.20
CA THR A 85 -16.85 -13.30 -27.58
C THR A 85 -16.72 -14.65 -28.27
N SER A 86 -16.82 -14.66 -29.59
CA SER A 86 -16.65 -15.85 -30.42
C SER A 86 -15.75 -15.53 -31.59
N GLU A 87 -14.73 -16.35 -31.82
CA GLU A 87 -13.74 -16.14 -32.88
C GLU A 87 -13.46 -17.44 -33.62
N ILE A 88 -13.48 -17.37 -34.96
CA ILE A 88 -13.07 -18.50 -35.81
C ILE A 88 -11.55 -18.57 -35.81
N ILE A 89 -11.02 -19.74 -35.45
CA ILE A 89 -9.59 -20.03 -35.43
C ILE A 89 -9.14 -20.59 -36.77
N THR A 90 -8.08 -20.01 -37.34
CA THR A 90 -7.49 -20.43 -38.63
C THR A 90 -6.06 -20.95 -38.48
N THR A 91 -5.52 -20.99 -37.27
CA THR A 91 -4.12 -21.33 -36.97
C THR A 91 -3.84 -22.82 -36.82
N ALA A 92 -4.78 -23.67 -37.23
CA ALA A 92 -4.59 -25.11 -37.40
C ALA A 92 -4.71 -25.44 -38.90
N ASN A 93 -3.62 -25.86 -39.54
CA ASN A 93 -3.61 -26.02 -41.00
C ASN A 93 -4.02 -27.42 -41.46
N ARG A 94 -3.44 -28.43 -40.82
CA ARG A 94 -3.67 -29.85 -41.11
C ARG A 94 -3.28 -30.72 -39.91
N LEU A 95 -3.74 -31.98 -39.93
CA LEU A 95 -3.38 -32.99 -38.94
C LEU A 95 -2.66 -34.16 -39.63
N ILE A 96 -1.49 -34.51 -39.12
CA ILE A 96 -0.72 -35.69 -39.53
C ILE A 96 -0.95 -36.79 -38.49
N ASN A 97 -1.39 -37.95 -38.98
CA ASN A 97 -1.51 -39.16 -38.20
C ASN A 97 -0.26 -40.03 -38.44
N PRO A 98 0.75 -40.01 -37.53
CA PRO A 98 2.00 -40.73 -37.74
C PRO A 98 1.82 -42.25 -37.84
N TYR A 99 0.68 -42.79 -37.37
CA TYR A 99 0.35 -44.20 -37.48
C TYR A 99 -0.15 -44.61 -38.87
N GLU A 100 -0.57 -43.64 -39.69
CA GLU A 100 -1.07 -43.85 -41.05
C GLU A 100 -0.08 -43.33 -42.10
N ASP A 101 0.65 -42.26 -41.79
CA ASP A 101 1.58 -41.59 -42.70
C ASP A 101 2.87 -41.16 -41.95
N TRP A 102 3.73 -42.14 -41.68
CA TRP A 102 4.97 -41.94 -40.92
C TRP A 102 6.00 -41.09 -41.69
N GLU A 103 6.05 -41.23 -43.01
CA GLU A 103 7.04 -40.54 -43.83
C GLU A 103 6.75 -39.04 -43.93
N ASN A 104 5.48 -38.65 -44.14
CA ASN A 104 5.07 -37.24 -44.11
C ASN A 104 5.26 -36.60 -42.73
N TYR A 105 5.09 -37.38 -41.64
CA TYR A 105 5.46 -36.91 -40.30
C TYR A 105 6.95 -36.60 -40.20
N LEU A 106 7.83 -37.50 -40.66
CA LEU A 106 9.28 -37.27 -40.64
C LEU A 106 9.72 -36.15 -41.59
N GLN A 107 9.00 -35.90 -42.68
CA GLN A 107 9.27 -34.76 -43.59
C GLN A 107 9.10 -33.40 -42.90
N LEU A 108 8.40 -33.31 -41.77
CA LEU A 108 8.38 -32.07 -40.96
C LEU A 108 9.80 -31.66 -40.53
N ALA A 109 10.74 -32.60 -40.38
CA ALA A 109 12.13 -32.30 -40.06
C ALA A 109 12.84 -31.49 -41.16
N GLU A 110 12.37 -31.55 -42.40
CA GLU A 110 12.99 -30.88 -43.55
C GLU A 110 12.65 -29.37 -43.62
N GLN A 111 11.51 -28.97 -43.04
CA GLN A 111 10.98 -27.61 -43.11
C GLN A 111 11.73 -26.68 -42.14
N GLU A 112 12.39 -25.65 -42.66
CA GLU A 112 13.20 -24.72 -41.84
C GLU A 112 12.33 -23.70 -41.11
N GLU A 113 11.14 -23.42 -41.64
CA GLU A 113 10.16 -22.49 -41.07
C GLU A 113 9.53 -23.02 -39.78
N LEU A 114 9.56 -24.35 -39.57
CA LEU A 114 9.16 -24.97 -38.31
C LEU A 114 10.29 -24.81 -37.29
N THR A 115 10.06 -23.96 -36.29
CA THR A 115 11.05 -23.65 -35.24
C THR A 115 10.58 -24.01 -33.83
N PHE A 116 9.28 -24.25 -33.65
CA PHE A 116 8.67 -24.57 -32.36
C PHE A 116 7.99 -25.93 -32.36
N ILE A 117 8.12 -26.66 -31.25
CA ILE A 117 7.33 -27.85 -30.93
C ILE A 117 6.60 -27.59 -29.61
N ILE A 118 5.27 -27.72 -29.62
CA ILE A 118 4.44 -27.44 -28.44
C ILE A 118 3.49 -28.62 -28.24
N SER A 119 3.41 -29.15 -27.02
CA SER A 119 2.65 -30.37 -26.72
C SER A 119 1.64 -30.19 -25.59
N ASN A 120 0.52 -30.88 -25.71
CA ASN A 120 -0.26 -31.29 -24.54
C ASN A 120 -0.85 -32.68 -24.84
N THR A 121 -0.22 -33.68 -24.24
CA THR A 121 -0.53 -35.10 -24.42
C THR A 121 -1.10 -35.75 -23.16
N THR A 122 -1.58 -34.91 -22.22
CA THR A 122 -1.97 -35.25 -20.83
C THR A 122 -0.78 -35.60 -19.94
N GLU A 123 -1.00 -35.68 -18.62
CA GLU A 123 0.01 -36.01 -17.62
C GLU A 123 0.61 -37.41 -17.83
N ALA A 124 -0.15 -38.33 -18.43
CA ALA A 124 0.32 -39.66 -18.79
C ALA A 124 1.08 -39.71 -20.15
N GLY A 125 1.13 -38.59 -20.88
CA GLY A 125 1.68 -38.55 -22.24
C GLY A 125 3.21 -38.45 -22.31
N ILE A 126 3.85 -37.83 -21.31
CA ILE A 126 5.31 -37.78 -21.15
C ILE A 126 5.74 -39.00 -20.35
N GLN A 127 5.86 -40.14 -21.05
CA GLN A 127 6.26 -41.40 -20.44
C GLN A 127 7.18 -42.17 -21.39
N PHE A 128 8.17 -42.86 -20.81
CA PHE A 128 9.02 -43.81 -21.51
C PHE A 128 8.31 -45.15 -21.69
N ASP A 129 8.33 -45.69 -22.90
CA ASP A 129 7.85 -47.04 -23.23
C ASP A 129 8.99 -47.85 -23.88
N GLU A 130 9.51 -48.83 -23.15
CA GLU A 130 10.60 -49.71 -23.59
C GLU A 130 10.26 -50.58 -24.80
N ARG A 131 8.97 -50.70 -25.16
CA ARG A 131 8.49 -51.49 -26.31
C ARG A 131 8.62 -50.75 -27.63
N ASP A 132 8.85 -49.44 -27.61
CA ASP A 132 9.08 -48.62 -28.79
C ASP A 132 10.54 -48.83 -29.26
N CYS A 133 10.83 -49.97 -29.90
CA CYS A 133 12.21 -50.42 -30.18
C CYS A 133 12.80 -50.00 -31.55
N SER A 134 12.06 -49.26 -32.38
CA SER A 134 12.51 -48.90 -33.74
C SER A 134 12.16 -47.46 -34.09
N ILE A 135 13.15 -46.74 -34.62
CA ILE A 135 13.02 -45.35 -35.08
C ILE A 135 12.32 -45.23 -36.45
N ASP A 136 12.32 -46.31 -37.23
CA ASP A 136 11.74 -46.34 -38.59
C ASP A 136 10.22 -46.58 -38.60
N GLN A 137 9.60 -46.72 -37.42
CA GLN A 137 8.17 -46.95 -37.26
C GLN A 137 7.57 -46.01 -36.21
N PRO A 138 6.26 -45.69 -36.30
CA PRO A 138 5.61 -44.79 -35.36
C PRO A 138 5.56 -45.37 -33.94
N SER A 139 6.31 -44.75 -33.03
CA SER A 139 6.30 -45.06 -31.59
C SER A 139 4.91 -44.88 -30.98
N THR A 140 4.60 -45.65 -29.96
CA THR A 140 3.37 -45.52 -29.19
C THR A 140 3.40 -44.27 -28.32
N SER A 141 4.52 -43.99 -27.66
CA SER A 141 4.70 -42.81 -26.81
C SER A 141 4.83 -41.51 -27.63
N PHE A 142 4.52 -40.37 -27.02
CA PHE A 142 4.81 -39.07 -27.62
C PHE A 142 6.33 -38.80 -27.66
N PRO A 143 7.09 -38.98 -26.56
CA PRO A 143 8.53 -38.74 -26.56
C PRO A 143 9.29 -39.56 -27.62
N GLY A 144 8.91 -40.82 -27.87
CA GLY A 144 9.53 -41.63 -28.93
C GLY A 144 9.35 -41.02 -30.32
N LYS A 145 8.13 -40.58 -30.66
CA LYS A 145 7.89 -39.88 -31.95
C LYS A 145 8.72 -38.62 -32.06
N LEU A 146 8.83 -37.85 -30.98
CA LEU A 146 9.66 -36.64 -30.93
C LEU A 146 11.13 -36.97 -31.18
N THR A 147 11.68 -38.00 -30.53
CA THR A 147 13.06 -38.45 -30.74
C THR A 147 13.32 -38.80 -32.21
N ALA A 148 12.40 -39.51 -32.88
CA ALA A 148 12.55 -39.87 -34.29
C ALA A 148 12.59 -38.64 -35.21
N LEU A 149 11.73 -37.65 -34.95
CA LEU A 149 11.71 -36.39 -35.70
C LEU A 149 12.99 -35.57 -35.50
N LEU A 150 13.45 -35.47 -34.26
CA LEU A 150 14.69 -34.78 -33.90
C LEU A 150 15.91 -35.43 -34.57
N PHE A 151 15.98 -36.77 -34.55
CA PHE A 151 17.06 -37.49 -35.20
C PHE A 151 17.06 -37.28 -36.72
N LYS A 152 15.89 -37.33 -37.37
CA LYS A 152 15.78 -37.01 -38.80
C LYS A 152 16.29 -35.59 -39.11
N ARG A 153 15.95 -34.60 -38.27
CA ARG A 153 16.40 -33.21 -38.45
C ARG A 153 17.91 -33.05 -38.26
N PHE A 154 18.46 -33.77 -37.29
CA PHE A 154 19.91 -33.86 -37.07
C PHE A 154 20.64 -34.45 -38.29
N GLN A 155 20.15 -35.55 -38.86
CA GLN A 155 20.74 -36.16 -40.06
C GLN A 155 20.75 -35.20 -41.26
N LEU A 156 19.75 -34.31 -41.33
CA LEU A 156 19.65 -33.26 -42.36
C LEU A 156 20.55 -32.04 -42.05
N LYS A 157 21.27 -32.04 -40.92
CA LYS A 157 22.16 -30.96 -40.45
C LYS A 157 21.46 -29.61 -40.34
N LYS A 158 20.20 -29.62 -39.90
CA LYS A 158 19.39 -28.42 -39.68
C LYS A 158 19.46 -27.99 -38.20
N PRO A 159 19.19 -26.70 -37.89
CA PRO A 159 19.06 -26.24 -36.51
C PRO A 159 17.96 -26.99 -35.75
N GLY A 160 18.11 -27.10 -34.44
CA GLY A 160 17.12 -27.76 -33.58
C GLY A 160 15.86 -26.93 -33.36
N PHE A 161 15.02 -27.37 -32.42
CA PHE A 161 13.75 -26.73 -32.10
C PHE A 161 13.75 -26.12 -30.70
N THR A 162 12.88 -25.14 -30.50
CA THR A 162 12.39 -24.77 -29.17
C THR A 162 11.17 -25.65 -28.84
N ILE A 163 11.25 -26.40 -27.74
CA ILE A 163 10.27 -27.41 -27.33
C ILE A 163 9.62 -26.95 -26.03
N ILE A 164 8.31 -26.75 -26.04
CA ILE A 164 7.53 -26.19 -24.91
C ILE A 164 6.36 -27.14 -24.57
N PRO A 165 6.57 -28.14 -23.70
CA PRO A 165 5.48 -28.95 -23.18
C PRO A 165 4.54 -28.14 -22.30
N CYS A 166 3.24 -28.36 -22.46
CA CYS A 166 2.15 -27.74 -21.69
C CYS A 166 1.39 -28.77 -20.84
N GLU A 167 1.96 -29.96 -20.64
CA GLU A 167 1.46 -30.98 -19.72
C GLU A 167 1.55 -30.50 -18.26
N LEU A 168 0.58 -30.88 -17.42
CA LEU A 168 0.52 -30.50 -16.00
C LEU A 168 1.44 -31.38 -15.14
N ILE A 169 2.70 -31.47 -15.55
CA ILE A 169 3.76 -32.23 -14.89
C ILE A 169 4.80 -31.23 -14.39
N ASP A 170 5.34 -31.47 -13.19
CA ASP A 170 6.43 -30.64 -12.70
C ASP A 170 7.69 -30.84 -13.54
N ARG A 171 8.39 -29.73 -13.84
CA ARG A 171 9.58 -29.73 -14.72
C ARG A 171 9.36 -30.51 -16.03
N ASN A 172 8.18 -30.35 -16.65
CA ASN A 172 7.76 -31.08 -17.86
C ASN A 172 8.79 -31.04 -19.01
N GLY A 173 9.49 -29.91 -19.22
CA GLY A 173 10.57 -29.78 -20.20
C GLY A 173 11.76 -30.70 -19.92
N ASP A 174 12.23 -30.73 -18.67
CA ASP A 174 13.36 -31.57 -18.26
C ASP A 174 13.01 -33.05 -18.38
N GLN A 175 11.84 -33.45 -17.89
CA GLN A 175 11.40 -34.84 -17.96
C GLN A 175 11.27 -35.33 -19.40
N LEU A 176 10.74 -34.48 -20.29
CA LEU A 176 10.67 -34.79 -21.70
C LEU A 176 12.07 -34.96 -22.31
N LYS A 177 13.02 -34.07 -21.98
CA LYS A 177 14.42 -34.19 -22.43
C LYS A 177 15.07 -35.48 -21.95
N GLU A 178 14.87 -35.83 -20.68
CA GLU A 178 15.39 -37.06 -20.09
C GLU A 178 14.89 -38.29 -20.85
N ILE A 179 13.58 -38.36 -21.12
CA ILE A 179 12.99 -39.48 -21.86
C ILE A 179 13.47 -39.52 -23.32
N VAL A 180 13.64 -38.37 -23.98
CA VAL A 180 14.23 -38.31 -25.34
C VAL A 180 15.65 -38.91 -25.35
N LEU A 181 16.46 -38.59 -24.34
CA LEU A 181 17.81 -39.15 -24.19
C LEU A 181 17.78 -40.66 -23.85
N GLN A 182 16.80 -41.11 -23.06
CA GLN A 182 16.57 -42.54 -22.83
C GLN A 182 16.26 -43.28 -24.14
N TYR A 183 15.44 -42.68 -25.02
CA TYR A 183 15.18 -43.24 -26.36
C TYR A 183 16.42 -43.24 -27.26
N ALA A 184 17.24 -42.18 -27.22
CA ALA A 184 18.51 -42.14 -27.96
C ALA A 184 19.43 -43.29 -27.55
N SER A 185 19.48 -43.61 -26.25
CA SER A 185 20.20 -44.77 -25.73
C SER A 185 19.55 -46.10 -26.15
N LEU A 186 18.22 -46.22 -26.06
CA LEU A 186 17.49 -47.45 -26.44
C LEU A 186 17.70 -47.81 -27.92
N TRP A 187 17.74 -46.80 -28.79
CA TRP A 187 17.91 -46.96 -30.23
C TRP A 187 19.37 -46.95 -30.70
N ASN A 188 20.33 -46.87 -29.78
CA ASN A 188 21.77 -46.77 -30.07
C ASN A 188 22.10 -45.65 -31.08
N LEU A 189 21.50 -44.46 -30.89
CA LEU A 189 21.80 -43.30 -31.73
C LEU A 189 23.20 -42.74 -31.42
N GLU A 190 23.79 -42.05 -32.40
CA GLU A 190 25.18 -41.56 -32.33
C GLU A 190 25.40 -40.47 -31.27
N GLU A 191 26.62 -40.39 -30.70
CA GLU A 191 26.96 -39.42 -29.65
C GLU A 191 26.86 -37.97 -30.14
N GLU A 192 27.08 -37.75 -31.43
CA GLU A 192 26.89 -36.47 -32.10
C GLU A 192 25.42 -36.01 -32.05
N PHE A 193 24.45 -36.94 -32.10
CA PHE A 193 23.03 -36.60 -31.95
C PHE A 193 22.74 -36.15 -30.51
N ILE A 194 23.27 -36.84 -29.51
CA ILE A 194 23.12 -36.44 -28.09
C ILE A 194 23.71 -35.04 -27.89
N SER A 195 24.92 -34.80 -28.40
CA SER A 195 25.56 -33.48 -28.33
C SER A 195 24.72 -32.39 -29.00
N TRP A 196 24.11 -32.70 -30.15
CA TRP A 196 23.19 -31.80 -30.86
C TRP A 196 21.89 -31.54 -30.09
N ILE A 197 21.33 -32.54 -29.38
CA ILE A 197 20.19 -32.34 -28.49
C ILE A 197 20.52 -31.33 -27.37
N HIS A 198 21.73 -31.36 -26.82
CA HIS A 198 22.14 -30.41 -25.80
C HIS A 198 22.45 -29.01 -26.35
N ALA A 199 23.02 -28.92 -27.54
CA ALA A 199 23.51 -27.65 -28.11
C ALA A 199 22.45 -26.88 -28.91
N GLU A 200 21.60 -27.58 -29.66
CA GLU A 200 20.74 -26.98 -30.69
C GLU A 200 19.26 -27.02 -30.33
N ASN A 201 18.87 -27.71 -29.25
CA ASN A 201 17.47 -27.84 -28.84
C ASN A 201 17.26 -27.26 -27.44
N ILE A 202 16.16 -26.54 -27.28
CA ILE A 202 15.80 -25.87 -26.03
C ILE A 202 14.53 -26.52 -25.49
N PHE A 203 14.64 -27.23 -24.37
CA PHE A 203 13.49 -27.82 -23.67
C PHE A 203 13.07 -26.87 -22.56
N CYS A 204 11.99 -26.13 -22.78
CA CYS A 204 11.49 -25.17 -21.81
C CYS A 204 10.58 -25.88 -20.81
N CYS A 205 10.79 -25.67 -19.51
CA CYS A 205 9.75 -26.02 -18.55
C CYS A 205 8.63 -24.98 -18.65
N SER A 206 7.36 -25.38 -18.53
CA SER A 206 6.26 -24.42 -18.60
C SER A 206 5.13 -24.70 -17.63
N LEU A 207 4.48 -23.61 -17.20
CA LEU A 207 3.30 -23.61 -16.36
C LEU A 207 2.16 -22.93 -17.10
N VAL A 208 1.07 -23.67 -17.31
CA VAL A 208 -0.13 -23.16 -17.96
C VAL A 208 -1.31 -23.07 -16.99
N ASP A 209 -2.17 -22.07 -17.16
CA ASP A 209 -3.43 -21.92 -16.41
C ASP A 209 -4.49 -21.26 -17.30
N ARG A 210 -5.49 -22.06 -17.71
CA ARG A 210 -6.70 -21.62 -18.39
C ARG A 210 -7.76 -22.71 -18.27
N ILE A 211 -8.96 -22.36 -17.82
CA ILE A 211 -10.09 -23.28 -17.80
C ILE A 211 -10.67 -23.38 -19.21
N VAL A 212 -10.72 -24.61 -19.74
CA VAL A 212 -11.24 -24.92 -21.08
C VAL A 212 -12.25 -26.08 -20.97
N PRO A 213 -13.53 -25.80 -20.67
CA PRO A 213 -14.55 -26.84 -20.46
C PRO A 213 -14.81 -27.71 -21.69
N GLY A 214 -14.43 -27.22 -22.89
CA GLY A 214 -14.58 -27.94 -24.14
C GLY A 214 -15.87 -27.56 -24.89
N TYR A 215 -16.48 -28.52 -25.56
CA TYR A 215 -17.64 -28.25 -26.43
C TYR A 215 -18.86 -27.81 -25.61
N PRO A 216 -19.52 -26.69 -25.96
CA PRO A 216 -20.64 -26.12 -25.20
C PRO A 216 -21.95 -26.88 -25.38
N ARG A 217 -22.05 -28.12 -24.88
CA ARG A 217 -23.19 -29.02 -25.16
C ARG A 217 -24.56 -28.41 -24.90
N ASP A 218 -24.70 -27.64 -23.82
CA ASP A 218 -25.99 -27.08 -23.40
C ASP A 218 -26.41 -25.84 -24.22
N THR A 219 -25.45 -25.18 -24.87
CA THR A 219 -25.65 -23.90 -25.59
C THR A 219 -25.26 -23.96 -27.07
N ALA A 220 -24.76 -25.10 -27.55
CA ALA A 220 -24.22 -25.24 -28.90
C ALA A 220 -25.22 -24.88 -30.01
N ASN A 221 -26.49 -25.26 -29.86
CA ASN A 221 -27.50 -24.92 -30.88
C ASN A 221 -27.75 -23.41 -30.95
N LEU A 222 -27.80 -22.73 -29.80
CA LEU A 222 -27.97 -21.28 -29.73
C LEU A 222 -26.75 -20.55 -30.31
N LEU A 223 -25.54 -21.00 -29.97
CA LEU A 223 -24.30 -20.44 -30.52
C LEU A 223 -24.23 -20.63 -32.04
N ASN A 224 -24.61 -21.81 -32.56
CA ASN A 224 -24.69 -22.03 -34.00
C ASN A 224 -25.67 -21.06 -34.68
N GLU A 225 -26.85 -20.85 -34.09
CA GLU A 225 -27.84 -19.88 -34.58
C GLU A 225 -27.29 -18.44 -34.57
N GLU A 226 -26.62 -18.05 -33.49
CA GLU A 226 -25.98 -16.73 -33.33
C GLU A 226 -24.85 -16.51 -34.34
N HIS A 227 -23.99 -17.52 -34.53
CA HIS A 227 -22.86 -17.47 -35.46
C HIS A 227 -23.30 -17.56 -36.93
N GLY A 228 -24.49 -18.10 -37.18
CA GLY A 228 -25.04 -18.31 -38.52
C GLY A 228 -24.49 -19.54 -39.25
N TYR A 229 -23.79 -20.44 -38.56
CA TYR A 229 -23.19 -21.66 -39.10
C TYR A 229 -23.19 -22.79 -38.09
N ILE A 230 -23.10 -24.04 -38.57
CA ILE A 230 -22.97 -25.22 -37.72
C ILE A 230 -21.48 -25.46 -37.45
N ASP A 231 -21.08 -25.38 -36.19
CA ASP A 231 -19.74 -25.70 -35.75
C ASP A 231 -19.77 -26.83 -34.70
N ASN A 232 -19.40 -28.04 -35.11
CA ASN A 232 -19.36 -29.21 -34.24
C ASN A 232 -18.04 -29.30 -33.45
N LEU A 233 -17.15 -28.32 -33.62
CA LEU A 233 -15.80 -28.28 -33.06
C LEU A 233 -15.59 -27.09 -32.13
N MET A 234 -16.64 -26.35 -31.77
CA MET A 234 -16.56 -25.24 -30.82
C MET A 234 -15.83 -25.61 -29.52
N VAL A 235 -15.07 -24.66 -28.99
CA VAL A 235 -14.40 -24.80 -27.68
C VAL A 235 -14.70 -23.59 -26.83
N LYS A 236 -15.31 -23.81 -25.66
CA LYS A 236 -15.41 -22.80 -24.61
C LYS A 236 -14.12 -22.71 -23.82
N ALA A 237 -13.71 -21.48 -23.52
CA ALA A 237 -12.62 -21.18 -22.60
C ALA A 237 -12.95 -19.93 -21.77
N GLU A 238 -12.36 -19.83 -20.58
CA GLU A 238 -12.39 -18.57 -19.84
C GLU A 238 -11.49 -17.52 -20.52
N PRO A 239 -11.76 -16.21 -20.36
CA PRO A 239 -10.92 -15.15 -20.89
C PRO A 239 -9.53 -15.13 -20.26
N TYR A 240 -9.44 -15.41 -18.95
CA TYR A 240 -8.19 -15.48 -18.23
C TYR A 240 -7.28 -16.58 -18.79
N LEU A 241 -6.00 -16.27 -18.98
CA LEU A 241 -4.97 -17.25 -19.26
C LEU A 241 -3.67 -16.85 -18.58
N LEU A 242 -2.80 -17.82 -18.34
CA LEU A 242 -1.41 -17.62 -17.95
C LEU A 242 -0.55 -18.68 -18.63
N TRP A 243 0.59 -18.26 -19.17
CA TRP A 243 1.65 -19.15 -19.60
C TRP A 243 3.00 -18.65 -19.09
N VAL A 244 3.60 -19.37 -18.15
CA VAL A 244 4.98 -19.10 -17.72
C VAL A 244 5.89 -20.10 -18.39
N ILE A 245 6.95 -19.63 -19.03
CA ILE A 245 7.92 -20.42 -19.78
C ILE A 245 9.28 -20.15 -19.15
N GLU A 246 9.89 -21.19 -18.58
CA GLU A 246 11.26 -21.17 -18.13
C GLU A 246 12.18 -21.45 -19.32
N GLY A 247 12.90 -20.43 -19.78
CA GLY A 247 13.69 -20.52 -21.01
C GLY A 247 14.41 -19.21 -21.37
N PRO A 248 15.19 -19.22 -22.46
CA PRO A 248 15.98 -18.07 -22.90
C PRO A 248 15.13 -16.83 -23.19
N GLN A 249 15.62 -15.66 -22.82
CA GLN A 249 14.89 -14.39 -22.99
C GLN A 249 14.62 -14.04 -24.46
N GLU A 250 15.42 -14.58 -25.39
CA GLU A 250 15.21 -14.47 -26.84
C GLU A 250 13.87 -15.06 -27.32
N LEU A 251 13.22 -15.89 -26.50
CA LEU A 251 11.87 -16.39 -26.76
C LEU A 251 10.82 -15.27 -26.82
N LYS A 252 11.03 -14.15 -26.11
CA LYS A 252 10.12 -13.00 -26.14
C LYS A 252 10.01 -12.38 -27.53
N GLU A 253 11.07 -12.45 -28.34
CA GLU A 253 11.08 -11.92 -29.70
C GLU A 253 10.67 -12.96 -30.74
N SER A 254 11.12 -14.21 -30.59
CA SER A 254 10.83 -15.28 -31.55
C SER A 254 9.42 -15.87 -31.40
N PHE A 255 8.82 -15.77 -30.21
CA PHE A 255 7.44 -16.18 -29.91
C PHE A 255 6.69 -15.08 -29.13
N PRO A 256 6.34 -13.96 -29.80
CA PRO A 256 5.99 -12.68 -29.17
C PRO A 256 4.56 -12.61 -28.61
N LEU A 257 4.20 -13.54 -27.72
CA LEU A 257 2.89 -13.63 -27.08
C LEU A 257 2.62 -12.46 -26.13
N GLU A 258 3.62 -12.05 -25.36
CA GLU A 258 3.53 -10.90 -24.44
C GLU A 258 3.22 -9.60 -25.23
N ARG A 259 3.92 -9.39 -26.36
CA ARG A 259 3.68 -8.25 -27.27
C ARG A 259 2.29 -8.26 -27.89
N ALA A 260 1.64 -9.42 -27.98
CA ALA A 260 0.25 -9.55 -28.42
C ALA A 260 -0.77 -9.20 -27.31
N GLY A 261 -0.31 -8.75 -26.14
CA GLY A 261 -1.16 -8.42 -24.99
C GLY A 261 -1.62 -9.65 -24.20
N LEU A 262 -0.98 -10.80 -24.41
CA LEU A 262 -1.32 -12.04 -23.72
C LEU A 262 -0.50 -12.16 -22.43
N ASN A 263 -1.10 -12.75 -21.40
CA ASN A 263 -0.46 -12.95 -20.10
C ASN A 263 0.52 -14.14 -20.14
N VAL A 264 1.65 -13.91 -20.80
CA VAL A 264 2.73 -14.87 -21.01
C VAL A 264 4.02 -14.28 -20.46
N LEU A 265 4.74 -15.07 -19.68
CA LEU A 265 5.98 -14.66 -19.03
C LEU A 265 7.09 -15.63 -19.41
N VAL A 266 8.20 -15.10 -19.92
CA VAL A 266 9.46 -15.85 -20.04
C VAL A 266 10.36 -15.46 -18.86
N THR A 267 10.78 -16.46 -18.09
CA THR A 267 11.52 -16.32 -16.82
C THR A 267 12.69 -17.28 -16.78
N ASP A 268 13.68 -16.98 -15.94
CA ASP A 268 14.81 -17.88 -15.69
C ASP A 268 14.48 -18.95 -14.62
N ASP A 269 13.46 -18.70 -13.80
CA ASP A 269 12.93 -19.65 -12.80
C ASP A 269 11.40 -19.53 -12.72
N MET A 270 10.68 -20.63 -12.97
CA MET A 270 9.21 -20.67 -12.87
C MET A 270 8.70 -20.99 -11.45
N THR A 271 9.57 -21.39 -10.52
CA THR A 271 9.22 -21.87 -9.18
C THR A 271 8.32 -20.89 -8.41
N PRO A 272 8.63 -19.57 -8.35
CA PRO A 272 7.79 -18.61 -7.61
C PRO A 272 6.38 -18.48 -8.19
N TYR A 273 6.22 -18.58 -9.51
CA TYR A 273 4.93 -18.49 -10.18
C TYR A 273 4.08 -19.74 -9.99
N ARG A 274 4.73 -20.90 -9.92
CA ARG A 274 4.09 -22.15 -9.53
C ARG A 274 3.59 -22.10 -8.10
N GLU A 275 4.45 -21.68 -7.16
CA GLU A 275 4.06 -21.49 -5.76
C GLU A 275 2.88 -20.51 -5.65
N ARG A 276 2.93 -19.38 -6.35
CA ARG A 276 1.80 -18.44 -6.43
C ARG A 276 0.51 -19.13 -6.89
N LYS A 277 0.51 -19.94 -7.95
CA LYS A 277 -0.69 -20.65 -8.42
C LYS A 277 -1.17 -21.68 -7.39
N VAL A 278 -0.27 -22.50 -6.86
CA VAL A 278 -0.58 -23.55 -5.88
C VAL A 278 -1.21 -22.96 -4.62
N HIS A 279 -0.67 -21.85 -4.14
CA HIS A 279 -1.09 -21.26 -2.87
C HIS A 279 -2.23 -20.26 -3.03
N LEU A 280 -2.18 -19.38 -4.03
CA LEU A 280 -3.11 -18.26 -4.14
C LEU A 280 -4.36 -18.59 -4.96
N LEU A 281 -4.31 -19.53 -5.92
CA LEU A 281 -5.50 -20.04 -6.62
C LEU A 281 -6.03 -21.32 -5.96
N ASN A 282 -5.17 -22.34 -5.82
CA ASN A 282 -5.63 -23.64 -5.32
C ASN A 282 -5.83 -23.66 -3.80
N GLY A 283 -5.09 -22.83 -3.04
CA GLY A 283 -5.24 -22.70 -1.60
C GLY A 283 -6.66 -22.26 -1.18
N PRO A 284 -7.19 -21.14 -1.69
CA PRO A 284 -8.57 -20.73 -1.40
C PRO A 284 -9.63 -21.77 -1.75
N HIS A 285 -9.50 -22.47 -2.89
CA HIS A 285 -10.38 -23.61 -3.21
C HIS A 285 -10.31 -24.70 -2.13
N THR A 286 -9.12 -25.05 -1.68
CA THR A 286 -8.96 -26.05 -0.61
C THR A 286 -9.50 -25.55 0.72
N ALA A 287 -9.34 -24.26 1.03
CA ALA A 287 -9.81 -23.68 2.27
C ALA A 287 -11.35 -23.61 2.35
N MET A 288 -11.98 -23.23 1.23
CA MET A 288 -13.42 -22.97 1.16
C MET A 288 -14.27 -24.23 1.18
N VAL A 289 -13.79 -25.32 0.59
CA VAL A 289 -14.57 -26.56 0.44
C VAL A 289 -15.10 -27.08 1.78
N PRO A 290 -14.29 -27.31 2.83
CA PRO A 290 -14.81 -27.89 4.06
C PRO A 290 -15.76 -26.94 4.80
N LEU A 291 -15.47 -25.63 4.83
CA LEU A 291 -16.33 -24.64 5.47
C LEU A 291 -17.65 -24.43 4.71
N GLY A 292 -17.58 -24.38 3.38
CA GLY A 292 -18.74 -24.20 2.50
C GLY A 292 -19.68 -25.40 2.54
N LEU A 293 -19.14 -26.63 2.48
CA LEU A 293 -19.94 -27.84 2.62
C LEU A 293 -20.65 -27.92 3.98
N LEU A 294 -19.97 -27.55 5.08
CA LEU A 294 -20.59 -27.49 6.41
C LEU A 294 -21.66 -26.38 6.53
N ALA A 295 -21.61 -25.35 5.69
CA ALA A 295 -22.62 -24.30 5.60
C ALA A 295 -23.74 -24.61 4.59
N GLY A 296 -23.69 -25.76 3.91
CA GLY A 296 -24.68 -26.17 2.91
C GLY A 296 -24.54 -25.46 1.56
N LEU A 297 -23.37 -24.92 1.24
CA LEU A 297 -23.07 -24.34 -0.07
C LEU A 297 -22.63 -25.44 -1.04
N GLU A 298 -23.05 -25.36 -2.31
CA GLU A 298 -22.82 -26.42 -3.31
C GLU A 298 -21.68 -26.07 -4.27
N THR A 299 -21.57 -24.80 -4.65
CA THR A 299 -20.62 -24.34 -5.68
C THR A 299 -19.69 -23.23 -5.19
N VAL A 300 -18.57 -23.01 -5.90
CA VAL A 300 -17.69 -21.85 -5.68
C VAL A 300 -18.45 -20.54 -5.87
N GLU A 301 -19.41 -20.50 -6.80
CA GLU A 301 -20.25 -19.32 -7.02
C GLU A 301 -21.10 -19.00 -5.78
N ASP A 302 -21.67 -20.02 -5.12
CA ASP A 302 -22.44 -19.84 -3.88
C ASP A 302 -21.57 -19.26 -2.76
N VAL A 303 -20.34 -19.76 -2.61
CA VAL A 303 -19.33 -19.22 -1.67
C VAL A 303 -19.05 -17.74 -1.95
N MET A 304 -18.94 -17.34 -3.21
CA MET A 304 -18.63 -15.97 -3.58
C MET A 304 -19.83 -15.01 -3.55
N LYS A 305 -21.07 -15.53 -3.65
CA LYS A 305 -22.31 -14.75 -3.49
C LYS A 305 -22.69 -14.54 -2.04
N ASP A 306 -22.17 -15.38 -1.16
CA ASP A 306 -22.44 -15.32 0.25
C ASP A 306 -21.63 -14.23 0.96
N ALA A 307 -22.31 -13.39 1.75
CA ALA A 307 -21.72 -12.19 2.36
C ALA A 307 -20.58 -12.51 3.35
N ASP A 308 -20.67 -13.62 4.08
CA ASP A 308 -19.67 -13.98 5.09
C ASP A 308 -18.49 -14.71 4.45
N PHE A 309 -18.79 -15.62 3.52
CA PHE A 309 -17.80 -16.47 2.86
C PHE A 309 -16.97 -15.69 1.84
N ALA A 310 -17.56 -14.77 1.08
CA ALA A 310 -16.81 -13.92 0.15
C ALA A 310 -15.77 -13.07 0.88
N VAL A 311 -16.11 -12.54 2.08
CA VAL A 311 -15.17 -11.82 2.94
C VAL A 311 -14.07 -12.73 3.44
N PHE A 312 -14.41 -13.95 3.89
CA PHE A 312 -13.43 -14.95 4.29
C PHE A 312 -12.43 -15.25 3.17
N ILE A 313 -12.86 -15.50 1.93
CA ILE A 313 -11.94 -15.77 0.81
C ILE A 313 -11.01 -14.59 0.57
N ASN A 314 -11.56 -13.38 0.55
CA ASN A 314 -10.75 -12.18 0.36
C ASN A 314 -9.72 -12.00 1.49
N GLN A 315 -10.14 -12.15 2.76
CA GLN A 315 -9.23 -11.98 3.90
C GLN A 315 -8.18 -13.10 3.98
N LEU A 316 -8.55 -14.36 3.73
CA LEU A 316 -7.61 -15.48 3.63
C LEU A 316 -6.50 -15.16 2.61
N MET A 317 -6.88 -14.73 1.40
CA MET A 317 -5.92 -14.40 0.35
C MET A 317 -5.03 -13.21 0.76
N GLN A 318 -5.61 -12.11 1.22
CA GLN A 318 -4.89 -10.88 1.50
C GLN A 318 -4.00 -10.94 2.75
N GLN A 319 -4.45 -11.62 3.81
CA GLN A 319 -3.82 -11.55 5.12
C GLN A 319 -3.00 -12.79 5.47
N GLU A 320 -3.38 -13.97 4.97
CA GLU A 320 -2.71 -15.22 5.36
C GLU A 320 -1.85 -15.80 4.24
N ILE A 321 -2.24 -15.63 2.97
CA ILE A 321 -1.51 -16.22 1.83
C ILE A 321 -0.50 -15.24 1.23
N ILE A 322 -0.96 -14.07 0.74
CA ILE A 322 -0.11 -13.09 0.02
C ILE A 322 1.16 -12.70 0.81
N PRO A 323 1.11 -12.41 2.13
CA PRO A 323 2.30 -11.98 2.88
C PRO A 323 3.40 -13.03 3.03
N LEU A 324 3.15 -14.26 2.59
CA LEU A 324 4.06 -15.41 2.70
C LEU A 324 4.68 -15.81 1.35
N LEU A 325 4.21 -15.27 0.23
CA LEU A 325 4.68 -15.64 -1.10
C LEU A 325 5.87 -14.79 -1.56
N PRO A 326 6.88 -15.38 -2.24
CA PRO A 326 8.12 -14.69 -2.60
C PRO A 326 8.02 -13.93 -3.94
N LEU A 327 6.99 -13.09 -4.10
CA LEU A 327 6.79 -12.26 -5.29
C LEU A 327 6.39 -10.82 -4.91
N PRO A 328 6.56 -9.83 -5.80
CA PRO A 328 6.12 -8.46 -5.56
C PRO A 328 4.65 -8.38 -5.16
N LEU A 329 4.35 -7.52 -4.18
CA LEU A 329 3.01 -7.41 -3.60
C LEU A 329 1.95 -7.02 -4.64
N ASP A 330 2.28 -6.13 -5.58
CA ASP A 330 1.34 -5.68 -6.61
C ASP A 330 0.99 -6.81 -7.59
N ASP A 331 1.96 -7.65 -7.97
CA ASP A 331 1.73 -8.82 -8.82
C ASP A 331 0.84 -9.86 -8.12
N LEU A 332 1.06 -10.07 -6.83
CA LEU A 332 0.25 -10.97 -6.01
C LEU A 332 -1.19 -10.46 -5.86
N LYS A 333 -1.37 -9.16 -5.62
CA LYS A 333 -2.70 -8.53 -5.53
C LYS A 333 -3.44 -8.56 -6.86
N ALA A 334 -2.77 -8.26 -7.97
CA ALA A 334 -3.36 -8.34 -9.30
C ALA A 334 -3.82 -9.76 -9.63
N TYR A 335 -2.99 -10.76 -9.33
CA TYR A 335 -3.34 -12.18 -9.51
C TYR A 335 -4.48 -12.61 -8.56
N ALA A 336 -4.48 -12.16 -7.31
CA ALA A 336 -5.59 -12.43 -6.37
C ALA A 336 -6.92 -11.86 -6.88
N ASN A 337 -6.93 -10.63 -7.39
CA ASN A 337 -8.13 -10.02 -7.95
C ASN A 337 -8.66 -10.80 -9.16
N SER A 338 -7.77 -11.26 -10.05
CA SER A 338 -8.20 -12.09 -11.19
C SER A 338 -8.78 -13.44 -10.74
N ILE A 339 -8.25 -14.04 -9.68
CA ILE A 339 -8.83 -15.26 -9.08
C ILE A 339 -10.24 -15.00 -8.52
N ILE A 340 -10.45 -13.89 -7.81
CA ILE A 340 -11.77 -13.52 -7.29
C ILE A 340 -12.78 -13.34 -8.44
N GLU A 341 -12.37 -12.73 -9.55
CA GLU A 341 -13.21 -12.64 -10.76
C GLU A 341 -13.55 -14.03 -11.32
N ARG A 342 -12.57 -14.94 -11.38
CA ARG A 342 -12.76 -16.32 -11.84
C ARG A 342 -13.72 -17.10 -10.95
N PHE A 343 -13.63 -16.94 -9.63
CA PHE A 343 -14.56 -17.58 -8.69
C PHE A 343 -15.99 -17.04 -8.79
N LYS A 344 -16.16 -15.80 -9.27
CA LYS A 344 -17.46 -15.17 -9.51
C LYS A 344 -18.04 -15.46 -10.90
N ASN A 345 -17.36 -16.24 -11.74
CA ASN A 345 -17.79 -16.48 -13.12
C ASN A 345 -19.09 -17.33 -13.17
N PRO A 346 -20.24 -16.75 -13.58
CA PRO A 346 -21.53 -17.46 -13.55
C PRO A 346 -21.66 -18.49 -14.68
N PHE A 347 -20.77 -18.46 -15.67
CA PHE A 347 -20.80 -19.37 -16.82
C PHE A 347 -20.08 -20.68 -16.55
N ILE A 348 -19.40 -20.81 -15.39
CA ILE A 348 -18.67 -22.02 -15.01
C ILE A 348 -19.20 -22.58 -13.69
N ARG A 349 -19.83 -23.75 -13.75
CA ARG A 349 -20.35 -24.44 -12.56
C ARG A 349 -19.23 -25.25 -11.89
N HIS A 350 -18.63 -24.70 -10.83
CA HIS A 350 -17.61 -25.35 -10.02
C HIS A 350 -18.19 -25.94 -8.74
N GLU A 351 -18.48 -27.24 -8.75
CA GLU A 351 -19.01 -27.99 -7.62
C GLU A 351 -17.94 -28.19 -6.51
N LEU A 352 -18.25 -27.77 -5.28
CA LEU A 352 -17.38 -27.99 -4.12
C LEU A 352 -17.11 -29.49 -3.91
N SER A 353 -18.11 -30.35 -4.18
CA SER A 353 -17.98 -31.81 -4.09
C SER A 353 -16.96 -32.40 -5.08
N SER A 354 -16.82 -31.82 -6.27
CA SER A 354 -15.79 -32.20 -7.25
C SER A 354 -14.41 -31.74 -6.80
N ILE A 355 -14.33 -30.56 -6.19
CA ILE A 355 -13.08 -30.02 -5.64
C ILE A 355 -12.64 -30.80 -4.38
N ALA A 356 -13.59 -31.34 -3.61
CA ALA A 356 -13.36 -32.10 -2.38
C ALA A 356 -12.68 -33.48 -2.57
N LEU A 357 -12.58 -33.99 -3.79
CA LEU A 357 -11.87 -35.24 -4.06
C LEU A 357 -10.40 -35.15 -3.58
N ASN A 358 -9.95 -36.09 -2.75
CA ASN A 358 -8.59 -36.14 -2.20
C ASN A 358 -8.23 -34.88 -1.39
N SER A 359 -9.11 -34.44 -0.47
CA SER A 359 -8.93 -33.16 0.24
C SER A 359 -7.72 -33.14 1.18
N VAL A 360 -7.32 -34.27 1.76
CA VAL A 360 -6.17 -34.33 2.67
C VAL A 360 -4.87 -34.04 1.93
N SER A 361 -4.63 -34.73 0.81
CA SER A 361 -3.44 -34.49 -0.02
C SER A 361 -3.41 -33.07 -0.59
N LYS A 362 -4.57 -32.51 -0.95
CA LYS A 362 -4.70 -31.11 -1.37
C LYS A 362 -4.35 -30.13 -0.24
N TYR A 363 -4.84 -30.34 0.98
CA TYR A 363 -4.53 -29.48 2.12
C TYR A 363 -3.03 -29.51 2.44
N LYS A 364 -2.45 -30.71 2.47
CA LYS A 364 -1.02 -30.95 2.66
C LYS A 364 -0.16 -30.21 1.63
N ALA A 365 -0.52 -30.25 0.35
CA ALA A 365 0.26 -29.60 -0.70
C ALA A 365 0.06 -28.07 -0.79
N ARG A 366 -1.11 -27.56 -0.40
CA ARG A 366 -1.53 -26.17 -0.74
C ARG A 366 -1.59 -25.21 0.44
N LEU A 367 -1.97 -25.67 1.63
CA LEU A 367 -2.19 -24.79 2.80
C LEU A 367 -1.24 -25.11 3.95
N LEU A 368 -0.89 -26.38 4.16
CA LEU A 368 -0.02 -26.77 5.27
C LEU A 368 1.36 -26.06 5.27
N PRO A 369 2.07 -25.90 4.12
CA PRO A 369 3.35 -25.19 4.10
C PRO A 369 3.21 -23.72 4.52
N LEU A 370 2.10 -23.08 4.14
CA LEU A 370 1.81 -21.68 4.51
C LEU A 370 1.42 -21.57 5.98
N LEU A 371 0.65 -22.52 6.50
CA LEU A 371 0.25 -22.56 7.91
C LEU A 371 1.50 -22.62 8.81
N ILE A 372 2.45 -23.51 8.48
CA ILE A 372 3.73 -23.63 9.20
C ILE A 372 4.52 -22.31 9.09
N LYS A 373 4.69 -21.79 7.87
CA LYS A 373 5.44 -20.54 7.64
C LYS A 373 4.81 -19.32 8.34
N TYR A 374 3.49 -19.27 8.41
CA TYR A 374 2.77 -18.22 9.14
C TYR A 374 3.06 -18.32 10.63
N GLN A 375 2.97 -19.53 11.20
CA GLN A 375 3.25 -19.78 12.62
C GLN A 375 4.70 -19.42 12.98
N GLU A 376 5.67 -19.79 12.15
CA GLU A 376 7.07 -19.44 12.33
C GLU A 376 7.31 -17.91 12.31
N LYS A 377 6.64 -17.20 11.39
CA LYS A 377 6.81 -15.75 11.20
C LYS A 377 6.05 -14.90 12.22
N GLN A 378 4.83 -15.29 12.58
CA GLN A 378 3.90 -14.50 13.39
C GLN A 378 3.78 -14.99 14.83
N GLN A 379 4.35 -16.14 15.16
CA GLN A 379 4.22 -16.79 16.47
C GLN A 379 2.75 -17.07 16.88
N GLN A 380 1.85 -17.09 15.90
CA GLN A 380 0.41 -17.34 16.02
C GLN A 380 -0.04 -18.15 14.80
N LEU A 381 -1.13 -18.89 14.92
CA LEU A 381 -1.67 -19.65 13.79
C LEU A 381 -2.57 -18.78 12.89
N PRO A 382 -2.59 -19.03 11.57
CA PRO A 382 -3.47 -18.32 10.66
C PRO A 382 -4.93 -18.74 10.86
N PRO A 383 -5.82 -17.86 11.36
CA PRO A 383 -7.15 -18.27 11.82
C PRO A 383 -8.03 -18.90 10.74
N TYR A 384 -8.00 -18.39 9.49
CA TYR A 384 -8.84 -18.94 8.42
C TYR A 384 -8.36 -20.30 7.93
N MET A 385 -7.04 -20.48 7.75
CA MET A 385 -6.47 -21.80 7.44
C MET A 385 -6.76 -22.80 8.56
N THR A 386 -6.53 -22.43 9.82
CA THR A 386 -6.79 -23.33 10.97
C THR A 386 -8.27 -23.70 11.10
N ALA A 387 -9.18 -22.74 10.91
CA ALA A 387 -10.62 -23.02 10.88
C ALA A 387 -11.00 -23.96 9.72
N SER A 388 -10.37 -23.81 8.54
CA SER A 388 -10.56 -24.72 7.42
C SER A 388 -10.05 -26.14 7.70
N LEU A 389 -8.89 -26.29 8.37
CA LEU A 389 -8.37 -27.60 8.79
C LEU A 389 -9.31 -28.31 9.77
N ALA A 390 -9.83 -27.57 10.76
CA ALA A 390 -10.83 -28.09 11.68
C ALA A 390 -12.13 -28.50 10.98
N ALA A 391 -12.59 -27.69 10.01
CA ALA A 391 -13.74 -28.02 9.18
C ALA A 391 -13.49 -29.28 8.33
N LEU A 392 -12.28 -29.44 7.78
CA LEU A 392 -11.89 -30.64 7.04
C LEU A 392 -12.09 -31.89 7.89
N PHE A 393 -11.63 -31.88 9.15
CA PHE A 393 -11.78 -33.05 10.03
C PHE A 393 -13.25 -33.41 10.24
N LEU A 394 -14.11 -32.40 10.41
CA LEU A 394 -15.56 -32.58 10.55
C LEU A 394 -16.22 -33.15 9.28
N THR A 395 -15.77 -32.75 8.08
CA THR A 395 -16.31 -33.33 6.83
C THR A 395 -16.02 -34.83 6.71
N TYR A 396 -14.91 -35.31 7.28
CA TYR A 396 -14.55 -36.73 7.28
C TYR A 396 -15.28 -37.55 8.35
N ARG A 397 -16.08 -36.91 9.21
CA ARG A 397 -17.02 -37.60 10.11
C ARG A 397 -18.22 -38.22 9.36
N GLY A 398 -18.49 -37.76 8.12
CA GLY A 398 -19.50 -38.36 7.25
C GLY A 398 -20.96 -37.98 7.52
N THR A 399 -21.23 -36.93 8.31
CA THR A 399 -22.60 -36.58 8.74
C THR A 399 -23.38 -35.73 7.72
N GLN A 400 -22.71 -34.83 6.99
CA GLN A 400 -23.34 -33.92 6.01
C GLN A 400 -22.84 -34.15 4.58
N TYR A 401 -21.64 -34.70 4.42
CA TYR A 401 -21.00 -35.00 3.14
C TYR A 401 -20.26 -36.33 3.25
N LYS A 402 -20.25 -37.12 2.17
CA LYS A 402 -19.46 -38.35 2.11
C LYS A 402 -18.09 -38.04 1.49
N PRO A 403 -17.00 -38.08 2.26
CA PRO A 403 -15.67 -37.82 1.73
C PRO A 403 -15.28 -38.82 0.64
N LYS A 404 -14.52 -38.36 -0.34
CA LYS A 404 -13.93 -39.16 -1.41
C LYS A 404 -12.42 -38.97 -1.36
N ASP A 405 -11.71 -39.94 -0.82
CA ASP A 405 -10.26 -39.96 -0.67
C ASP A 405 -9.76 -41.41 -0.82
N SER A 406 -8.45 -41.65 -0.69
CA SER A 406 -7.92 -43.02 -0.69
C SER A 406 -8.46 -43.83 0.49
N ASP A 407 -8.52 -45.15 0.35
CA ASP A 407 -9.05 -46.04 1.38
C ASP A 407 -8.26 -45.91 2.69
N GLU A 408 -6.94 -45.69 2.61
CA GLU A 408 -6.10 -45.50 3.80
C GLU A 408 -6.48 -44.22 4.57
N VAL A 409 -6.75 -43.12 3.86
CA VAL A 409 -7.16 -41.84 4.49
C VAL A 409 -8.53 -42.00 5.14
N LEU A 410 -9.47 -42.64 4.46
CA LEU A 410 -10.83 -42.85 4.98
C LEU A 410 -10.81 -43.72 6.24
N GLU A 411 -10.00 -44.77 6.26
CA GLU A 411 -9.84 -45.65 7.43
C GLU A 411 -9.20 -44.90 8.62
N ALA A 412 -8.15 -44.11 8.39
CA ALA A 412 -7.50 -43.32 9.43
C ALA A 412 -8.48 -42.36 10.14
N PHE A 413 -9.28 -41.62 9.37
CA PHE A 413 -10.31 -40.74 9.92
C PHE A 413 -11.44 -41.49 10.61
N SER A 414 -11.88 -42.62 10.06
CA SER A 414 -12.91 -43.46 10.68
C SER A 414 -12.48 -43.93 12.07
N ASN A 415 -11.27 -44.45 12.19
CA ASN A 415 -10.71 -44.93 13.46
C ASN A 415 -10.51 -43.79 14.46
N ALA A 416 -10.02 -42.64 14.01
CA ALA A 416 -9.79 -41.50 14.89
C ALA A 416 -11.10 -40.90 15.43
N TRP A 417 -12.19 -40.93 14.66
CA TRP A 417 -13.51 -40.44 15.08
C TRP A 417 -14.21 -41.33 16.12
N GLU A 418 -13.71 -42.53 16.40
CA GLU A 418 -14.17 -43.35 17.54
C GLU A 418 -13.95 -42.62 18.88
N ASN A 419 -12.94 -41.74 18.95
CA ASN A 419 -12.65 -40.90 20.12
C ASN A 419 -12.64 -39.41 19.74
N PRO A 420 -13.82 -38.75 19.68
CA PRO A 420 -13.96 -37.36 19.22
C PRO A 420 -13.11 -36.33 19.97
N GLU A 421 -12.80 -36.56 21.24
CA GLU A 421 -12.01 -35.63 22.07
C GLU A 421 -10.53 -35.60 21.67
N THR A 422 -10.01 -36.69 21.08
CA THR A 422 -8.60 -36.80 20.69
C THR A 422 -8.39 -36.73 19.19
N ILE A 423 -9.45 -36.52 18.39
CA ILE A 423 -9.40 -36.51 16.92
C ILE A 423 -8.30 -35.59 16.37
N ALA A 424 -8.18 -34.38 16.93
CA ALA A 424 -7.20 -33.40 16.49
C ALA A 424 -5.77 -33.93 16.69
N PHE A 425 -5.46 -34.41 17.89
CA PHE A 425 -4.15 -34.98 18.21
C PHE A 425 -3.85 -36.22 17.35
N THR A 426 -4.80 -37.17 17.24
CA THR A 426 -4.61 -38.43 16.50
C THR A 426 -4.30 -38.18 15.03
N ILE A 427 -5.10 -37.35 14.36
CA ILE A 427 -4.92 -37.09 12.92
C ILE A 427 -3.69 -36.23 12.65
N LEU A 428 -3.40 -35.23 13.48
CA LEU A 428 -2.22 -34.37 13.30
C LEU A 428 -0.90 -35.13 13.53
N ASN A 429 -0.91 -36.19 14.37
CA ASN A 429 0.25 -37.04 14.62
C ASN A 429 0.49 -38.10 13.52
N ASP A 430 -0.47 -38.34 12.62
CA ASP A 430 -0.35 -39.38 11.61
C ASP A 430 0.62 -38.99 10.47
N LYS A 431 1.85 -39.49 10.56
CA LYS A 431 2.91 -39.26 9.58
C LYS A 431 2.61 -39.83 8.20
N ASN A 432 1.73 -40.83 8.07
CA ASN A 432 1.35 -41.35 6.76
C ASN A 432 0.46 -40.34 6.00
N LEU A 433 -0.31 -39.52 6.73
CA LEU A 433 -1.11 -38.46 6.14
C LEU A 433 -0.25 -37.24 5.80
N TRP A 434 0.60 -36.80 6.74
CA TRP A 434 1.26 -35.48 6.66
C TRP A 434 2.75 -35.50 6.34
N ASP A 435 3.39 -36.67 6.20
CA ASP A 435 4.85 -36.90 6.14
C ASP A 435 5.64 -36.51 7.40
N THR A 436 5.03 -35.75 8.31
CA THR A 436 5.63 -35.28 9.56
C THR A 436 4.60 -35.29 10.70
N ASP A 437 5.08 -35.15 11.93
CA ASP A 437 4.23 -35.01 13.11
C ASP A 437 3.85 -33.53 13.32
N LEU A 438 2.60 -33.19 13.01
CA LEU A 438 2.10 -31.83 13.13
C LEU A 438 1.77 -31.42 14.56
N THR A 439 1.76 -32.35 15.53
CA THR A 439 1.55 -32.00 16.95
C THR A 439 2.72 -31.22 17.54
N SER A 440 3.86 -31.24 16.87
CA SER A 440 5.03 -30.42 17.21
C SER A 440 4.84 -28.92 16.93
N ILE A 441 3.84 -28.53 16.13
CA ILE A 441 3.55 -27.13 15.80
C ILE A 441 2.88 -26.46 17.02
N PRO A 442 3.45 -25.37 17.58
CA PRO A 442 2.90 -24.73 18.76
C PRO A 442 1.42 -24.35 18.61
N ASN A 443 0.62 -24.70 19.62
CA ASN A 443 -0.82 -24.41 19.75
C ASN A 443 -1.75 -25.04 18.70
N LEU A 444 -1.24 -25.84 17.75
CA LEU A 444 -2.05 -26.34 16.63
C LEU A 444 -3.13 -27.31 17.08
N VAL A 445 -2.80 -28.23 17.99
CA VAL A 445 -3.75 -29.22 18.50
C VAL A 445 -4.87 -28.51 19.27
N GLU A 446 -4.53 -27.56 20.13
CA GLU A 446 -5.46 -26.79 20.93
C GLU A 446 -6.41 -25.95 20.05
N GLU A 447 -5.87 -25.21 19.08
CA GLU A 447 -6.69 -24.36 18.20
C GLU A 447 -7.58 -25.17 17.27
N VAL A 448 -7.07 -26.23 16.64
CA VAL A 448 -7.90 -27.11 15.79
C VAL A 448 -9.02 -27.74 16.62
N THR A 449 -8.72 -28.17 17.86
CA THR A 449 -9.74 -28.69 18.79
C THR A 449 -10.79 -27.62 19.10
N ALA A 450 -10.37 -26.40 19.40
CA ALA A 450 -11.28 -25.29 19.70
C ALA A 450 -12.19 -24.96 18.49
N TYR A 451 -11.64 -24.88 17.28
CA TYR A 451 -12.44 -24.66 16.07
C TYR A 451 -13.38 -25.83 15.77
N ILE A 452 -12.98 -27.09 15.98
CA ILE A 452 -13.90 -28.23 15.86
C ILE A 452 -15.10 -28.05 16.79
N HIS A 453 -14.88 -27.61 18.02
CA HIS A 453 -15.96 -27.36 18.98
C HIS A 453 -16.86 -26.19 18.54
N MET A 454 -16.26 -25.06 18.14
CA MET A 454 -17.01 -23.89 17.66
C MET A 454 -17.82 -24.21 16.40
N LEU A 455 -17.23 -24.89 15.43
CA LEU A 455 -17.91 -25.29 14.19
C LEU A 455 -19.09 -26.24 14.45
N ARG A 456 -18.94 -27.16 15.42
CA ARG A 456 -20.04 -28.06 15.82
C ARG A 456 -21.15 -27.35 16.57
N LYS A 457 -20.81 -26.34 17.39
CA LYS A 457 -21.75 -25.64 18.26
C LYS A 457 -22.48 -24.51 17.52
N ASP A 458 -21.73 -23.65 16.85
CA ASP A 458 -22.19 -22.38 16.30
C ASP A 458 -22.35 -22.43 14.76
N GLY A 459 -21.72 -23.41 14.10
CA GLY A 459 -21.76 -23.57 12.64
C GLY A 459 -20.70 -22.74 11.90
N ALA A 460 -20.38 -23.14 10.67
CA ALA A 460 -19.30 -22.51 9.88
C ALA A 460 -19.51 -21.01 9.65
N ARG A 461 -20.74 -20.58 9.37
CA ARG A 461 -21.07 -19.17 9.13
C ARG A 461 -20.80 -18.28 10.34
N ALA A 462 -21.25 -18.68 11.54
CA ALA A 462 -21.06 -17.90 12.75
C ALA A 462 -19.58 -17.79 13.13
N VAL A 463 -18.82 -18.87 12.93
CA VAL A 463 -17.37 -18.86 13.11
C VAL A 463 -16.71 -17.85 12.15
N LEU A 464 -17.05 -17.88 10.87
CA LEU A 464 -16.51 -16.91 9.91
C LEU A 464 -16.91 -15.47 10.22
N GLN A 465 -18.15 -15.20 10.65
CA GLN A 465 -18.58 -13.87 11.09
C GLN A 465 -17.70 -13.34 12.23
N LYS A 466 -17.39 -14.19 13.21
CA LYS A 466 -16.51 -13.81 14.31
C LYS A 466 -15.10 -13.46 13.80
N LEU A 467 -14.52 -14.30 12.95
CA LEU A 467 -13.19 -14.06 12.36
C LEU A 467 -13.15 -12.82 11.47
N ASN A 468 -14.20 -12.61 10.66
CA ASN A 468 -14.32 -11.44 9.78
C ASN A 468 -14.35 -10.13 10.59
N ASN A 469 -15.00 -10.14 11.76
CA ASN A 469 -15.18 -8.98 12.63
C ASN A 469 -13.96 -8.66 13.49
N GLU A 470 -13.18 -9.67 13.91
CA GLU A 470 -11.93 -9.47 14.65
C GLU A 470 -10.85 -8.76 13.80
N LYS A 471 -11.04 -8.65 12.48
CA LYS A 471 -10.03 -8.12 11.55
C LYS A 471 -10.49 -6.99 10.61
N GLN A 472 -11.69 -6.44 10.75
CA GLN A 472 -12.04 -5.20 10.05
C GLN A 472 -11.48 -3.99 10.81
N PRO A 473 -10.87 -3.01 10.13
CA PRO A 473 -10.50 -1.76 10.77
C PRO A 473 -11.76 -1.12 11.36
N PRO A 474 -11.68 -0.54 12.56
CA PRO A 474 -12.84 0.01 13.25
C PRO A 474 -13.55 1.03 12.35
N SER A 475 -14.88 0.94 12.26
CA SER A 475 -15.68 1.90 11.49
C SER A 475 -15.98 3.16 12.30
N LEU A 476 -15.95 3.06 13.62
CA LEU A 476 -16.20 4.12 14.58
C LEU A 476 -15.09 4.16 15.64
N LEU A 477 -14.81 5.36 16.14
CA LEU A 477 -13.93 5.58 17.29
C LEU A 477 -14.62 6.46 18.34
N LYS A 478 -14.74 5.94 19.57
CA LYS A 478 -15.13 6.70 20.76
C LYS A 478 -13.88 7.03 21.56
N LEU A 479 -13.69 8.31 21.90
CA LEU A 479 -12.43 8.80 22.45
C LEU A 479 -12.39 8.79 23.97
N ASN A 480 -13.54 9.04 24.59
CA ASN A 480 -13.71 9.01 26.03
C ASN A 480 -14.98 8.26 26.40
N GLU A 481 -15.00 7.58 27.55
CA GLU A 481 -16.19 6.87 28.05
C GLU A 481 -17.42 7.78 28.18
N ARG A 482 -17.20 9.06 28.52
CA ARG A 482 -18.25 10.09 28.64
C ARG A 482 -18.81 10.57 27.31
N ASP A 483 -18.18 10.23 26.18
CA ASP A 483 -18.62 10.71 24.88
C ASP A 483 -20.00 10.13 24.52
N ASN A 484 -20.87 11.00 24.03
CA ASN A 484 -22.20 10.63 23.51
C ASN A 484 -22.22 10.56 21.97
N VAL A 485 -21.05 10.74 21.34
CA VAL A 485 -20.82 10.61 19.90
C VAL A 485 -19.56 9.77 19.63
N ALA A 486 -19.46 9.19 18.44
CA ALA A 486 -18.23 8.57 17.92
C ALA A 486 -17.83 9.20 16.58
N VAL A 487 -16.55 9.13 16.24
CA VAL A 487 -16.00 9.60 14.96
C VAL A 487 -16.05 8.47 13.93
N ALA A 488 -16.59 8.74 12.74
CA ALA A 488 -16.58 7.82 11.62
C ALA A 488 -15.18 7.72 11.00
N LEU A 489 -14.56 6.54 11.04
CA LEU A 489 -13.20 6.31 10.53
C LEU A 489 -13.15 6.06 9.02
N ARG A 490 -14.32 5.79 8.43
CA ARG A 490 -14.58 5.69 6.98
C ARG A 490 -15.94 6.32 6.66
N PRO A 491 -16.26 6.57 5.38
CA PRO A 491 -17.65 6.89 5.01
C PRO A 491 -18.60 5.77 5.48
N ILE A 492 -19.73 6.16 6.07
CA ILE A 492 -20.81 5.25 6.50
C ILE A 492 -22.05 5.62 5.70
N ASN A 493 -22.63 4.65 5.01
CA ASN A 493 -23.81 4.91 4.18
C ASN A 493 -25.08 4.94 5.03
N ALA A 494 -26.11 5.63 4.54
CA ALA A 494 -27.44 5.59 5.13
C ALA A 494 -27.94 4.13 5.24
N ALA A 495 -28.62 3.81 6.34
CA ALA A 495 -29.09 2.48 6.72
C ALA A 495 -28.00 1.42 6.97
N GLU A 496 -26.72 1.78 6.87
CA GLU A 496 -25.63 0.90 7.24
C GLU A 496 -25.58 0.70 8.76
N THR A 497 -25.40 -0.54 9.22
CA THR A 497 -25.24 -0.85 10.64
C THR A 497 -23.78 -1.07 10.98
N VAL A 498 -23.27 -0.26 11.91
CA VAL A 498 -21.91 -0.33 12.44
C VAL A 498 -21.95 -0.73 13.90
N TYR A 499 -20.84 -1.30 14.39
CA TYR A 499 -20.74 -1.82 15.74
C TYR A 499 -19.62 -1.11 16.49
N LEU A 500 -19.87 -0.77 17.76
CA LEU A 500 -18.90 -0.16 18.66
C LEU A 500 -19.21 -0.62 20.09
N ASP A 501 -18.20 -1.13 20.81
CA ASP A 501 -18.33 -1.61 22.19
C ASP A 501 -19.51 -2.57 22.44
N GLY A 502 -19.80 -3.44 21.46
CA GLY A 502 -20.91 -4.40 21.52
C GLY A 502 -22.30 -3.79 21.26
N ILE A 503 -22.39 -2.51 20.92
CA ILE A 503 -23.63 -1.81 20.56
C ILE A 503 -23.73 -1.75 19.03
N SER A 504 -24.92 -2.08 18.48
CA SER A 504 -25.24 -1.83 17.07
C SER A 504 -25.85 -0.45 16.87
N ILE A 505 -25.36 0.27 15.87
CA ILE A 505 -25.80 1.61 15.51
C ILE A 505 -26.09 1.64 14.02
N THR A 506 -27.32 1.96 13.65
CA THR A 506 -27.72 2.11 12.24
C THR A 506 -27.68 3.59 11.86
N ALA A 507 -26.87 3.94 10.86
CA ALA A 507 -26.76 5.32 10.38
C ALA A 507 -28.06 5.76 9.70
N LYS A 508 -28.54 6.96 10.04
CA LYS A 508 -29.81 7.51 9.49
C LYS A 508 -29.63 8.28 8.19
N ALA A 509 -28.40 8.66 7.87
CA ALA A 509 -28.00 9.35 6.65
C ALA A 509 -26.57 8.93 6.32
N ASP A 510 -26.08 9.33 5.14
CA ASP A 510 -24.67 9.19 4.81
C ASP A 510 -23.84 10.07 5.76
N ILE A 511 -22.85 9.47 6.41
CA ILE A 511 -21.94 10.13 7.35
C ILE A 511 -20.54 10.14 6.71
N PRO A 512 -20.02 11.31 6.33
CA PRO A 512 -18.68 11.39 5.77
C PRO A 512 -17.61 11.00 6.79
N GLN A 513 -16.48 10.56 6.28
CA GLN A 513 -15.31 10.24 7.08
C GLN A 513 -14.88 11.44 7.97
N GLY A 514 -14.54 11.20 9.23
CA GLY A 514 -14.13 12.22 10.20
C GLY A 514 -15.29 12.95 10.90
N HIS A 515 -16.54 12.73 10.46
CA HIS A 515 -17.71 13.31 11.12
C HIS A 515 -18.20 12.46 12.29
N LYS A 516 -19.14 13.01 13.08
CA LYS A 516 -19.67 12.38 14.29
C LYS A 516 -21.00 11.69 14.06
N ILE A 517 -21.17 10.50 14.64
CA ILE A 517 -22.45 9.77 14.75
C ILE A 517 -22.93 9.75 16.21
N ALA A 518 -24.23 9.90 16.43
CA ALA A 518 -24.85 9.83 17.76
C ALA A 518 -24.81 8.40 18.32
N LEU A 519 -24.27 8.22 19.53
CA LEU A 519 -24.27 6.92 20.23
C LEU A 519 -25.56 6.68 21.03
N THR A 520 -26.28 7.75 21.35
CA THR A 520 -27.51 7.76 22.15
C THR A 520 -28.44 8.85 21.63
N ASP A 521 -29.68 8.87 22.11
CA ASP A 521 -30.59 9.99 21.87
C ASP A 521 -30.14 11.20 22.72
N ILE A 522 -30.14 12.40 22.13
CA ILE A 522 -29.71 13.65 22.75
C ILE A 522 -30.83 14.68 22.59
N GLN A 523 -31.32 15.20 23.73
CA GLN A 523 -32.40 16.20 23.74
C GLN A 523 -31.95 17.51 23.10
N LYS A 524 -32.89 18.31 22.59
CA LYS A 524 -32.62 19.66 22.10
C LYS A 524 -31.94 20.51 23.19
N SER A 525 -30.99 21.36 22.79
CA SER A 525 -30.22 22.24 23.68
C SER A 525 -29.36 21.50 24.73
N SER A 526 -29.11 20.21 24.53
CA SER A 526 -28.17 19.44 25.35
C SER A 526 -26.78 19.43 24.73
N ASN A 527 -25.76 19.25 25.58
CA ASN A 527 -24.37 19.19 25.13
C ASN A 527 -24.08 17.94 24.30
N VAL A 528 -23.35 18.14 23.21
CA VAL A 528 -22.65 17.09 22.48
C VAL A 528 -21.29 16.92 23.13
N ILE A 529 -20.97 15.72 23.60
CA ILE A 529 -19.76 15.43 24.38
C ILE A 529 -18.80 14.60 23.53
N LYS A 530 -17.60 15.14 23.31
CA LYS A 530 -16.47 14.48 22.64
C LYS A 530 -15.18 14.85 23.40
N TYR A 531 -14.22 13.93 23.49
CA TYR A 531 -13.05 14.08 24.39
C TYR A 531 -13.42 14.13 25.89
N GLY A 532 -14.65 13.77 26.25
CA GLY A 532 -15.18 13.95 27.59
C GLY A 532 -15.63 15.37 27.94
N TYR A 533 -15.59 16.31 26.99
CA TYR A 533 -15.99 17.71 27.16
C TYR A 533 -17.07 18.13 26.16
N PRO A 534 -17.87 19.18 26.46
CA PRO A 534 -18.81 19.75 25.51
C PRO A 534 -18.10 20.32 24.28
N ILE A 535 -18.52 19.89 23.09
CA ILE A 535 -18.13 20.50 21.81
C ILE A 535 -19.21 21.44 21.25
N GLY A 536 -20.24 21.74 22.02
CA GLY A 536 -21.40 22.52 21.59
C GLY A 536 -22.72 21.88 22.05
N HIS A 537 -23.83 22.46 21.63
CA HIS A 537 -25.18 21.99 21.96
C HIS A 537 -26.02 21.71 20.73
N THR A 538 -26.99 20.80 20.86
CA THR A 538 -27.91 20.44 19.78
C THR A 538 -28.96 21.53 19.52
N LEU A 539 -29.28 21.78 18.26
CA LEU A 539 -30.33 22.72 17.83
C LEU A 539 -31.72 22.06 17.73
N THR A 540 -31.73 20.75 17.59
CA THR A 540 -32.92 19.89 17.48
C THR A 540 -32.75 18.67 18.38
N GLU A 541 -33.80 17.88 18.56
CA GLU A 541 -33.62 16.53 19.11
C GLU A 541 -32.79 15.69 18.14
N ILE A 542 -31.89 14.87 18.70
CA ILE A 542 -31.00 13.96 17.98
C ILE A 542 -31.31 12.55 18.46
N THR A 543 -31.37 11.61 17.54
CA THR A 543 -31.58 10.21 17.81
C THR A 543 -30.31 9.41 17.52
N ARG A 544 -30.14 8.27 18.19
CA ARG A 544 -29.01 7.38 17.95
C ARG A 544 -28.88 7.04 16.45
N GLY A 545 -27.67 7.14 15.92
CA GLY A 545 -27.36 6.95 14.50
C GLY A 545 -27.45 8.21 13.64
N ASP A 546 -27.89 9.36 14.19
CA ASP A 546 -27.87 10.63 13.47
C ASP A 546 -26.45 11.18 13.27
N TRP A 547 -26.27 11.92 12.18
CA TRP A 547 -25.07 12.69 11.90
C TRP A 547 -25.09 14.01 12.68
N LEU A 548 -24.07 14.27 13.50
CA LEU A 548 -23.92 15.55 14.21
C LEU A 548 -22.90 16.46 13.53
N HIS A 549 -23.37 17.61 13.06
CA HIS A 549 -22.53 18.62 12.43
C HIS A 549 -23.14 20.04 12.48
N THR A 550 -22.58 20.99 11.74
CA THR A 550 -22.96 22.42 11.75
C THR A 550 -24.43 22.72 11.46
N HIS A 551 -25.18 21.79 10.85
CA HIS A 551 -26.60 21.96 10.58
C HIS A 551 -27.50 21.69 11.80
N ASN A 552 -27.00 20.96 12.82
CA ASN A 552 -27.77 20.57 14.00
C ASN A 552 -27.02 20.74 15.34
N VAL A 553 -25.77 21.25 15.32
CA VAL A 553 -24.96 21.57 16.51
C VAL A 553 -24.43 23.00 16.41
N LYS A 554 -24.45 23.73 17.53
CA LYS A 554 -23.92 25.09 17.65
C LYS A 554 -22.92 25.21 18.80
N THR A 555 -21.95 26.11 18.67
CA THR A 555 -20.97 26.47 19.71
C THR A 555 -21.65 26.97 20.98
N ASN A 556 -21.03 26.67 22.12
CA ASN A 556 -21.33 27.18 23.45
C ASN A 556 -20.53 28.45 23.79
N LEU A 557 -19.54 28.83 22.98
CA LEU A 557 -18.70 30.00 23.26
C LEU A 557 -19.48 31.31 23.15
N ASP A 558 -19.41 32.11 24.21
CA ASP A 558 -19.92 33.47 24.27
C ASP A 558 -19.04 34.32 25.22
N GLY A 559 -18.55 35.46 24.74
CA GLY A 559 -17.82 36.46 25.54
C GLY A 559 -16.53 36.02 26.26
N GLU A 560 -16.16 36.82 27.26
CA GLU A 560 -15.09 36.54 28.23
C GLU A 560 -15.60 35.62 29.34
N LEU A 561 -14.74 34.69 29.78
CA LEU A 561 -15.04 33.78 30.88
C LEU A 561 -14.25 34.23 32.12
N GLU A 562 -14.84 34.06 33.30
CA GLU A 562 -14.10 34.13 34.55
C GLU A 562 -13.37 32.80 34.77
N TYR A 563 -12.04 32.85 34.97
CA TYR A 563 -11.21 31.67 35.21
C TYR A 563 -10.76 31.64 36.67
N THR A 564 -10.77 30.45 37.27
CA THR A 564 -10.24 30.20 38.61
C THR A 564 -9.03 29.29 38.50
N TYR A 565 -7.97 29.59 39.25
CA TYR A 565 -6.81 28.70 39.32
C TYR A 565 -7.14 27.42 40.08
N GLU A 566 -7.32 26.32 39.33
CA GLU A 566 -7.50 24.97 39.86
C GLU A 566 -6.49 24.04 39.18
N GLN A 567 -5.43 23.70 39.90
CA GLN A 567 -4.33 22.92 39.35
C GLN A 567 -4.68 21.41 39.27
N ASP A 568 -4.51 20.84 38.08
CA ASP A 568 -4.59 19.41 37.79
C ASP A 568 -3.36 18.97 36.97
N ILE A 569 -2.23 18.81 37.68
CA ILE A 569 -0.97 18.37 37.08
C ILE A 569 -0.82 16.86 37.20
N HIS A 570 -0.56 16.24 36.06
CA HIS A 570 -0.08 14.86 35.99
C HIS A 570 1.41 14.83 35.65
N GLN A 571 2.20 14.10 36.44
CA GLN A 571 3.61 13.89 36.11
C GLN A 571 3.73 12.96 34.91
N VAL A 572 4.28 13.49 33.83
CA VAL A 572 4.68 12.71 32.66
C VAL A 572 5.88 11.83 33.01
N LYS A 573 5.80 10.53 32.71
CA LYS A 573 6.87 9.57 33.01
C LYS A 573 7.20 8.73 31.78
N TYR A 574 8.18 9.19 31.01
CA TYR A 574 8.92 8.33 30.09
C TYR A 574 10.28 7.96 30.70
N PRO A 575 10.76 6.71 30.52
CA PRO A 575 12.12 6.36 30.90
C PRO A 575 13.14 7.29 30.21
N LYS A 576 14.16 7.72 30.97
CA LYS A 576 15.30 8.44 30.41
C LYS A 576 16.03 7.52 29.43
N LYS A 577 16.31 8.03 28.24
CA LYS A 577 17.12 7.38 27.21
C LYS A 577 18.31 8.29 26.88
N GLU A 578 19.51 7.72 26.77
CA GLU A 578 20.74 8.44 26.38
C GLU A 578 20.78 8.66 24.86
N LEU A 579 19.75 9.31 24.30
CA LEU A 579 19.62 9.56 22.87
C LEU A 579 20.34 10.84 22.47
N THR A 580 20.92 10.82 21.27
CA THR A 580 21.60 11.98 20.67
C THR A 580 21.12 12.21 19.24
N PHE A 581 21.33 13.43 18.74
CA PHE A 581 21.22 13.78 17.32
C PHE A 581 22.52 14.43 16.86
N GLN A 582 22.79 14.44 15.55
CA GLN A 582 23.99 15.06 14.98
C GLN A 582 23.75 16.55 14.72
N GLY A 583 24.23 17.44 15.61
CA GLY A 583 23.99 18.89 15.55
C GLY A 583 25.28 19.72 15.55
N TYR A 584 25.15 21.05 15.54
CA TYR A 584 26.27 21.99 15.54
C TYR A 584 26.29 22.80 16.85
N ARG A 585 27.37 22.69 17.63
CA ARG A 585 27.54 23.54 18.81
C ARG A 585 28.07 24.91 18.41
N ARG A 586 27.37 25.96 18.80
CA ARG A 586 27.73 27.35 18.51
C ARG A 586 28.61 27.92 19.62
N ALA A 587 29.42 28.94 19.29
CA ALA A 587 30.32 29.58 20.25
C ALA A 587 29.58 30.23 21.44
N ASN A 588 28.32 30.63 21.23
CA ASN A 588 27.43 31.16 22.27
C ASN A 588 26.78 30.07 23.16
N GLY A 589 27.13 28.79 22.97
CA GLY A 589 26.62 27.66 23.74
C GLY A 589 25.31 27.07 23.23
N LYS A 590 24.61 27.73 22.29
CA LYS A 590 23.40 27.16 21.64
C LYS A 590 23.77 26.02 20.68
N VAL A 591 22.76 25.25 20.27
CA VAL A 591 22.91 24.13 19.34
C VAL A 591 22.05 24.33 18.11
N GLY A 592 22.61 24.24 16.91
CA GLY A 592 21.86 24.17 15.65
C GLY A 592 21.63 22.74 15.16
N ILE A 593 20.52 22.50 14.47
CA ILE A 593 20.27 21.24 13.72
C ILE A 593 20.56 21.39 12.22
N ARG A 594 20.79 22.63 11.78
CA ARG A 594 21.28 23.01 10.46
C ARG A 594 22.47 23.94 10.58
N ASN A 595 23.25 23.99 9.52
CA ASN A 595 24.26 25.01 9.26
C ASN A 595 23.84 25.83 8.04
N ASP A 596 22.86 26.71 8.21
CA ASP A 596 22.32 27.50 7.10
C ASP A 596 23.04 28.85 6.98
N LEU A 597 23.16 29.35 5.75
CA LEU A 597 23.52 30.75 5.47
C LEU A 597 22.25 31.56 5.27
N TYR A 598 21.98 32.53 6.14
CA TYR A 598 20.83 33.42 6.01
C TYR A 598 21.23 34.76 5.41
N ILE A 599 20.51 35.18 4.37
CA ILE A 599 20.51 36.57 3.91
C ILE A 599 19.24 37.20 4.48
N VAL A 600 19.40 38.22 5.32
CA VAL A 600 18.33 38.87 6.08
C VAL A 600 18.16 40.30 5.57
N PRO A 601 17.26 40.53 4.61
CA PRO A 601 16.85 41.88 4.23
C PRO A 601 16.33 42.65 5.45
N THR A 602 16.76 43.89 5.67
CA THR A 602 16.10 44.78 6.65
C THR A 602 14.83 45.41 6.07
N VAL A 603 14.71 45.42 4.73
CA VAL A 603 13.60 46.00 3.97
C VAL A 603 13.30 45.21 2.69
N GLY A 604 12.03 45.11 2.31
CA GLY A 604 11.61 44.36 1.11
C GLY A 604 12.17 44.89 -0.23
N CYS A 605 12.63 46.15 -0.28
CA CYS A 605 13.19 46.77 -1.49
C CYS A 605 14.47 46.08 -2.00
N VAL A 606 15.21 45.37 -1.15
CA VAL A 606 16.45 44.68 -1.54
C VAL A 606 16.27 43.19 -1.83
N ASN A 607 15.05 42.65 -1.75
CA ASN A 607 14.77 41.23 -1.98
C ASN A 607 15.28 40.75 -3.35
N GLY A 608 15.00 41.48 -4.42
CA GLY A 608 15.44 41.10 -5.77
C GLY A 608 16.96 41.20 -5.96
N THR A 609 17.60 42.20 -5.33
CA THR A 609 19.06 42.34 -5.35
C THR A 609 19.74 41.20 -4.57
N ALA A 610 19.16 40.78 -3.44
CA ALA A 610 19.62 39.62 -2.68
C ALA A 610 19.53 38.33 -3.49
N GLU A 611 18.47 38.17 -4.30
CA GLU A 611 18.33 37.01 -5.21
C GLU A 611 19.42 36.98 -6.28
N TYR A 612 19.76 38.14 -6.85
CA TYR A 612 20.85 38.23 -7.82
C TYR A 612 22.21 37.90 -7.16
N MET A 613 22.47 38.46 -5.98
CA MET A 613 23.67 38.18 -5.19
C MET A 613 23.80 36.70 -4.85
N LEU A 614 22.72 36.06 -4.39
CA LEU A 614 22.70 34.64 -4.08
C LEU A 614 23.01 33.80 -5.32
N LYS A 615 22.42 34.13 -6.47
CA LYS A 615 22.66 33.40 -7.72
C LYS A 615 24.14 33.43 -8.13
N GLU A 616 24.80 34.59 -8.01
CA GLU A 616 26.24 34.70 -8.29
C GLU A 616 27.08 33.91 -7.27
N PHE A 617 26.70 33.95 -5.99
CA PHE A 617 27.38 33.18 -4.94
C PHE A 617 27.26 31.65 -5.17
N GLU A 618 26.06 31.15 -5.48
CA GLU A 618 25.82 29.74 -5.79
C GLU A 618 26.57 29.28 -7.04
N ALA A 619 26.79 30.18 -8.01
CA ALA A 619 27.60 29.88 -9.19
C ALA A 619 29.09 29.70 -8.86
N LEU A 620 29.60 30.39 -7.83
CA LEU A 620 30.97 30.26 -7.35
C LEU A 620 31.16 29.03 -6.43
N HIS A 621 30.11 28.63 -5.70
CA HIS A 621 30.13 27.52 -4.74
C HIS A 621 29.13 26.41 -5.08
N PRO A 622 29.35 25.65 -6.18
CA PRO A 622 28.45 24.57 -6.56
C PRO A 622 28.43 23.48 -5.47
N GLY A 623 27.27 23.31 -4.82
CA GLY A 623 27.08 22.34 -3.73
C GLY A 623 27.06 22.93 -2.32
N LEU A 624 27.00 24.27 -2.16
CA LEU A 624 26.82 25.00 -0.89
C LEU A 624 27.99 24.90 0.12
N GLY A 625 28.95 24.01 -0.13
CA GLY A 625 30.14 23.77 0.70
C GLY A 625 29.78 23.30 2.12
N THR A 626 30.06 24.13 3.13
CA THR A 626 29.80 23.81 4.55
C THR A 626 28.34 24.03 4.97
N PHE A 627 27.56 24.77 4.16
CA PHE A 627 26.20 25.10 4.51
C PHE A 627 25.22 24.01 4.06
N ASP A 628 24.24 23.70 4.91
CA ASP A 628 23.15 22.78 4.58
C ASP A 628 22.20 23.41 3.55
N ASN A 629 21.91 24.70 3.71
CA ASN A 629 21.06 25.51 2.84
C ASN A 629 21.51 26.98 2.82
N ILE A 630 21.14 27.71 1.78
CA ILE A 630 21.22 29.18 1.73
C ILE A 630 19.81 29.74 1.55
N THR A 631 19.40 30.67 2.40
CA THR A 631 18.02 31.17 2.42
C THR A 631 17.98 32.69 2.50
N ILE A 632 17.22 33.31 1.59
CA ILE A 632 16.86 34.73 1.70
C ILE A 632 15.55 34.82 2.46
N LEU A 633 15.55 35.49 3.60
CA LEU A 633 14.35 35.69 4.43
C LEU A 633 13.50 36.83 3.87
N LYS A 634 12.93 36.60 2.68
CA LYS A 634 12.16 37.61 1.93
C LYS A 634 10.89 38.00 2.69
N HIS A 635 10.69 39.30 2.87
CA HIS A 635 9.45 39.87 3.39
C HIS A 635 9.14 41.21 2.70
N PRO A 636 7.90 41.71 2.76
CA PRO A 636 7.54 43.00 2.15
C PRO A 636 7.78 44.21 3.07
N TYR A 637 8.14 43.97 4.33
CA TYR A 637 8.21 44.98 5.41
C TYR A 637 9.59 45.65 5.56
N GLY A 638 9.76 46.51 6.57
CA GLY A 638 11.02 47.20 6.90
C GLY A 638 11.01 48.72 6.69
N CYS A 639 9.97 49.25 6.04
CA CYS A 639 9.75 50.68 5.83
C CYS A 639 8.23 50.97 5.86
N SER A 640 7.85 52.21 6.21
CA SER A 640 6.43 52.66 6.25
C SER A 640 5.53 51.88 7.22
N GLN A 641 6.13 51.18 8.20
CA GLN A 641 5.43 50.56 9.33
C GLN A 641 5.44 51.52 10.52
N LEU A 642 4.34 51.52 11.29
CA LEU A 642 4.15 52.40 12.44
C LEU A 642 4.02 51.57 13.72
N GLY A 643 4.58 52.09 14.82
CA GLY A 643 4.45 51.50 16.14
C GLY A 643 4.93 50.05 16.19
N GLU A 644 4.13 49.21 16.84
CA GLU A 644 4.42 47.80 17.14
C GLU A 644 4.71 46.94 15.89
N ASP A 645 4.12 47.25 14.72
CA ASP A 645 4.39 46.52 13.47
C ASP A 645 5.87 46.60 13.06
N HIS A 646 6.47 47.78 13.25
CA HIS A 646 7.88 48.02 12.94
C HIS A 646 8.78 47.27 13.92
N GLU A 647 8.44 47.32 15.21
CA GLU A 647 9.15 46.61 16.28
C GLU A 647 9.08 45.09 16.08
N ASN A 648 7.90 44.54 15.79
CA ASN A 648 7.69 43.13 15.49
C ASN A 648 8.54 42.65 14.30
N THR A 649 8.60 43.46 13.24
CA THR A 649 9.44 43.15 12.08
C THR A 649 10.91 43.14 12.46
N ARG A 650 11.37 44.16 13.18
CA ARG A 650 12.75 44.26 13.62
C ARG A 650 13.14 43.09 14.54
N SER A 651 12.32 42.77 15.53
CA SER A 651 12.57 41.68 16.50
C SER A 651 12.67 40.32 15.82
N ILE A 652 11.71 39.95 14.97
CA ILE A 652 11.73 38.65 14.26
C ILE A 652 12.97 38.50 13.36
N LEU A 653 13.41 39.59 12.72
CA LEU A 653 14.63 39.57 11.90
C LEU A 653 15.89 39.46 12.76
N ILE A 654 15.96 40.15 13.90
CA ILE A 654 17.04 40.00 14.89
C ILE A 654 17.10 38.56 15.40
N ASP A 655 15.94 37.94 15.63
CA ASP A 655 15.84 36.57 16.10
C ASP A 655 16.33 35.58 15.06
N ALA A 656 16.00 35.80 13.79
CA ALA A 656 16.52 34.99 12.70
C ALA A 656 18.05 35.11 12.57
N VAL A 657 18.64 36.29 12.77
CA VAL A 657 20.11 36.49 12.79
C VAL A 657 20.76 35.71 13.94
N ASN A 658 20.11 35.69 15.11
CA ASN A 658 20.59 35.00 16.32
C ASN A 658 20.21 33.52 16.39
N HIS A 659 19.48 32.99 15.40
CA HIS A 659 18.92 31.65 15.44
C HIS A 659 20.04 30.59 15.32
N PRO A 660 20.05 29.52 16.13
CA PRO A 660 21.18 28.58 16.17
C PRO A 660 21.36 27.74 14.89
N ASN A 661 20.34 27.64 14.03
CA ASN A 661 20.50 27.05 12.70
C ASN A 661 21.30 27.94 11.73
N ALA A 662 21.48 29.23 12.02
CA ALA A 662 22.30 30.12 11.21
C ALA A 662 23.79 29.83 11.47
N GLY A 663 24.46 29.19 10.51
CA GLY A 663 25.91 29.04 10.47
C GLY A 663 26.63 30.30 10.03
N GLY A 664 25.94 31.16 9.29
CA GLY A 664 26.42 32.46 8.82
C GLY A 664 25.26 33.36 8.41
N VAL A 665 25.44 34.67 8.49
CA VAL A 665 24.39 35.64 8.23
C VAL A 665 24.93 36.88 7.50
N LEU A 666 24.24 37.28 6.43
CA LEU A 666 24.39 38.61 5.82
C LEU A 666 23.12 39.42 6.07
N VAL A 667 23.21 40.46 6.91
CA VAL A 667 22.16 41.46 7.06
C VAL A 667 22.28 42.49 5.93
N PHE A 668 21.22 42.66 5.15
CA PHE A 668 21.27 43.47 3.93
C PHE A 668 20.21 44.58 3.95
N GLY A 669 20.64 45.84 4.01
CA GLY A 669 19.78 47.01 3.96
C GLY A 669 19.92 47.81 2.67
N LEU A 670 18.92 48.66 2.40
CA LEU A 670 18.96 49.58 1.26
C LEU A 670 19.79 50.82 1.62
N GLY A 671 19.51 51.44 2.78
CA GLY A 671 20.14 52.65 3.29
C GLY A 671 19.16 53.79 3.60
N CYS A 672 17.87 53.66 3.26
CA CYS A 672 16.86 54.69 3.47
C CYS A 672 15.58 54.18 4.16
N GLU A 673 15.55 52.91 4.56
CA GLU A 673 14.44 52.30 5.28
C GLU A 673 14.30 52.81 6.72
N ASN A 674 13.12 52.64 7.33
CA ASN A 674 12.93 52.90 8.76
C ASN A 674 13.67 51.87 9.63
N ASN A 675 13.87 50.65 9.13
CA ASN A 675 14.63 49.61 9.83
C ASN A 675 16.14 49.77 9.59
N VAL A 676 16.67 50.92 10.03
CA VAL A 676 18.06 51.33 9.77
C VAL A 676 19.05 50.28 10.29
N VAL A 677 19.98 49.84 9.44
CA VAL A 677 20.97 48.80 9.75
C VAL A 677 21.83 49.13 10.98
N ALA A 678 22.16 50.41 11.19
CA ALA A 678 22.93 50.84 12.36
C ALA A 678 22.18 50.59 13.68
N GLU A 679 20.90 50.96 13.76
CA GLU A 679 20.04 50.68 14.92
C GLU A 679 19.77 49.19 15.09
N PHE A 680 19.57 48.48 13.98
CA PHE A 680 19.41 47.03 13.97
C PHE A 680 20.61 46.34 14.61
N ARG A 681 21.83 46.77 14.26
CA ARG A 681 23.08 46.24 14.83
C ARG A 681 23.21 46.54 16.32
N GLU A 682 22.80 47.73 16.76
CA GLU A 682 22.80 48.08 18.18
C GLU A 682 21.86 47.17 18.99
N LEU A 683 20.66 46.93 18.47
CA LEU A 683 19.66 46.06 19.10
C LEU A 683 20.01 44.57 19.02
N LEU A 684 20.77 44.15 18.01
CA LEU A 684 21.27 42.78 17.89
C LEU A 684 22.17 42.39 19.08
N GLY A 685 22.88 43.35 19.67
CA GLY A 685 23.78 43.13 20.80
C GLY A 685 25.06 42.40 20.41
N ASP A 686 25.51 41.45 21.24
CA ASP A 686 26.73 40.68 20.99
C ASP A 686 26.51 39.63 19.89
N TYR A 687 27.36 39.65 18.86
CA TYR A 687 27.35 38.68 17.76
C TYR A 687 28.77 38.32 17.29
N ASP A 688 28.91 37.19 16.58
CA ASP A 688 30.18 36.80 15.97
C ASP A 688 30.41 37.56 14.66
N GLY A 689 31.29 38.57 14.69
CA GLY A 689 31.59 39.41 13.53
C GLY A 689 32.30 38.70 12.36
N ASN A 690 32.77 37.45 12.54
CA ASN A 690 33.25 36.63 11.43
C ASN A 690 32.10 35.93 10.70
N ARG A 691 30.96 35.70 11.39
CA ARG A 691 29.81 34.96 10.86
C ARG A 691 28.64 35.87 10.48
N VAL A 692 28.51 37.03 11.12
CA VAL A 692 27.46 38.00 10.85
C VAL A 692 28.07 39.24 10.21
N LYS A 693 27.73 39.48 8.94
CA LYS A 693 28.15 40.65 8.17
C LYS A 693 26.95 41.53 7.85
N PHE A 694 27.24 42.79 7.52
CA PHE A 694 26.23 43.79 7.22
C PHE A 694 26.60 44.52 5.93
N LEU A 695 25.61 44.76 5.09
CA LEU A 695 25.75 45.50 3.85
C LEU A 695 24.63 46.53 3.73
N VAL A 696 24.97 47.75 3.30
CA VAL A 696 24.01 48.80 2.97
C VAL A 696 24.22 49.17 1.50
N ALA A 697 23.24 48.88 0.65
CA ALA A 697 23.37 49.00 -0.80
C ALA A 697 23.76 50.42 -1.25
N GLN A 698 23.16 51.46 -0.65
CA GLN A 698 23.41 52.86 -1.01
C GLN A 698 24.76 53.41 -0.52
N GLU A 699 25.49 52.68 0.33
CA GLU A 699 26.79 53.11 0.85
C GLU A 699 27.98 52.56 0.04
N VAL A 700 27.73 51.63 -0.89
CA VAL A 700 28.74 50.97 -1.71
C VAL A 700 28.54 51.28 -3.20
N GLY A 701 29.61 51.13 -4.00
CA GLY A 701 29.56 51.40 -5.44
C GLY A 701 28.84 50.30 -6.23
N ASN A 702 29.12 49.04 -5.91
CA ASN A 702 28.47 47.86 -6.46
C ASN A 702 28.12 46.91 -5.32
N GLU A 703 26.83 46.85 -4.98
CA GLU A 703 26.30 46.07 -3.87
C GLU A 703 26.40 44.56 -4.09
N ILE A 704 26.44 44.10 -5.35
CA ILE A 704 26.62 42.68 -5.65
C ILE A 704 28.06 42.26 -5.38
N GLU A 705 29.05 43.00 -5.88
CA GLU A 705 30.48 42.70 -5.63
C GLU A 705 30.80 42.75 -4.13
N ALA A 706 30.40 43.82 -3.44
CA ALA A 706 30.60 43.96 -2.00
C ALA A 706 29.88 42.85 -1.20
N GLY A 707 28.67 42.47 -1.61
CA GLY A 707 27.94 41.38 -0.99
C GLY A 707 28.62 40.02 -1.17
N LEU A 708 29.14 39.74 -2.36
CA LEU A 708 29.87 38.49 -2.64
C LEU A 708 31.15 38.38 -1.81
N GLU A 709 31.91 39.48 -1.65
CA GLU A 709 33.08 39.50 -0.78
C GLU A 709 32.73 39.15 0.68
N LEU A 710 31.64 39.73 1.21
CA LEU A 710 31.18 39.43 2.56
C LEU A 710 30.67 37.98 2.71
N LEU A 711 29.97 37.46 1.71
CA LEU A 711 29.51 36.06 1.70
C LEU A 711 30.70 35.09 1.67
N GLU A 712 31.77 35.42 0.95
CA GLU A 712 33.02 34.62 0.94
C GLU A 712 33.69 34.62 2.33
N GLU A 713 33.76 35.77 3.00
CA GLU A 713 34.27 35.84 4.37
C GLU A 713 33.47 34.95 5.33
N ILE A 714 32.14 34.97 5.21
CA ILE A 714 31.25 34.11 6.02
C ILE A 714 31.49 32.63 5.69
N TYR A 715 31.64 32.29 4.42
CA TYR A 715 31.91 30.93 3.94
C TYR A 715 33.23 30.40 4.50
N GLU A 716 34.32 31.17 4.41
CA GLU A 716 35.62 30.78 4.96
C GLU A 716 35.59 30.67 6.49
N ALA A 717 34.83 31.51 7.18
CA ALA A 717 34.63 31.38 8.61
C ALA A 717 33.91 30.07 8.97
N ALA A 718 32.98 29.60 8.12
CA ALA A 718 32.15 28.41 8.32
C ALA A 718 32.77 27.08 7.88
N ARG A 719 33.84 27.10 7.06
CA ARG A 719 34.45 25.92 6.42
C ARG A 719 34.71 24.69 7.30
N ASN A 720 34.92 24.86 8.61
CA ASN A 720 35.28 23.79 9.55
C ASN A 720 34.10 23.35 10.44
N ASP A 721 32.90 23.88 10.21
CA ASP A 721 31.71 23.46 10.93
C ASP A 721 31.42 22.00 10.58
N HIS A 722 31.21 21.20 11.63
CA HIS A 722 30.87 19.79 11.49
C HIS A 722 29.84 19.42 12.55
N ARG A 723 29.04 18.41 12.24
CA ARG A 723 28.08 17.87 13.18
C ARG A 723 28.81 17.07 14.27
N GLU A 724 28.31 17.17 15.49
CA GLU A 724 28.73 16.37 16.64
C GLU A 724 27.50 15.75 17.33
N PRO A 725 27.65 14.65 18.09
CA PRO A 725 26.55 14.10 18.86
C PRO A 725 26.13 15.05 19.98
N ILE A 726 24.89 15.53 19.92
CA ILE A 726 24.26 16.39 20.93
C ILE A 726 23.17 15.61 21.66
N PRO A 727 23.05 15.69 23.00
CA PRO A 727 21.93 15.12 23.75
C PRO A 727 20.57 15.63 23.24
N ILE A 728 19.59 14.73 23.13
CA ILE A 728 18.23 15.09 22.68
C ILE A 728 17.56 16.16 23.56
N ALA A 729 17.99 16.30 24.82
CA ALA A 729 17.54 17.32 25.77
C ALA A 729 17.84 18.77 25.31
N GLU A 730 18.73 18.95 24.34
CA GLU A 730 19.00 20.27 23.76
C GLU A 730 17.97 20.68 22.69
N LEU A 731 17.09 19.78 22.24
CA LEU A 731 16.09 20.11 21.22
C LEU A 731 14.96 21.00 21.76
N ASN A 732 14.68 22.06 21.00
CA ASN A 732 13.49 22.90 21.13
C ASN A 732 12.60 22.69 19.90
N VAL A 733 11.34 22.31 20.09
CA VAL A 733 10.45 21.89 19.01
C VAL A 733 9.13 22.67 19.02
N GLY A 734 8.79 23.30 17.90
CA GLY A 734 7.51 24.00 17.74
C GLY A 734 6.38 23.04 17.36
N LEU A 735 5.16 23.29 17.85
CA LEU A 735 3.97 22.48 17.59
C LEU A 735 2.90 23.33 16.90
N LYS A 736 2.51 22.93 15.69
CA LYS A 736 1.56 23.65 14.83
C LYS A 736 0.59 22.70 14.12
N CYS A 737 -0.64 23.13 13.90
CA CYS A 737 -1.56 22.49 12.96
C CYS A 737 -1.66 23.30 11.66
N GLY A 738 -2.04 22.68 10.55
CA GLY A 738 -2.40 23.39 9.32
C GLY A 738 -3.88 23.21 9.00
N GLY A 739 -4.18 22.76 7.78
CA GLY A 739 -5.52 22.33 7.40
C GLY A 739 -6.01 21.12 8.19
N SER A 740 -6.58 21.36 9.38
CA SER A 740 -7.13 20.32 10.26
C SER A 740 -8.38 19.65 9.68
N ASP A 741 -8.60 18.41 10.09
CA ASP A 741 -9.73 17.55 9.77
C ASP A 741 -10.20 16.79 11.03
N GLY A 742 -11.24 15.96 10.90
CA GLY A 742 -11.77 15.13 11.98
C GLY A 742 -10.80 14.09 12.52
N PHE A 743 -9.70 13.79 11.79
CA PHE A 743 -8.65 12.86 12.22
C PHE A 743 -7.56 13.54 13.03
N SER A 744 -7.37 14.85 12.86
CA SER A 744 -6.28 15.62 13.45
C SER A 744 -6.19 15.42 14.96
N GLY A 745 -7.31 15.58 15.66
CA GLY A 745 -7.39 15.43 17.11
C GLY A 745 -7.47 13.98 17.60
N ILE A 746 -7.33 12.95 16.76
CA ILE A 746 -7.38 11.54 17.15
C ILE A 746 -6.16 10.72 16.68
N THR A 747 -5.32 11.30 15.83
CA THR A 747 -4.08 10.67 15.30
C THR A 747 -2.87 11.58 15.50
N ALA A 748 -2.62 12.51 14.58
CA ALA A 748 -1.40 13.32 14.52
C ALA A 748 -1.24 14.23 15.75
N ASN A 749 -2.30 14.90 16.21
CA ASN A 749 -2.17 15.79 17.38
C ASN A 749 -1.84 15.02 18.67
N PRO A 750 -2.54 13.91 19.00
CA PRO A 750 -2.12 13.02 20.09
C PRO A 750 -0.69 12.47 19.94
N LEU A 751 -0.25 12.14 18.71
CA LEU A 751 1.13 11.70 18.47
C LEU A 751 2.15 12.79 18.82
N LEU A 752 1.89 14.03 18.41
CA LEU A 752 2.70 15.20 18.79
C LEU A 752 2.70 15.41 20.30
N GLY A 753 1.55 15.23 20.95
CA GLY A 753 1.44 15.30 22.42
C GLY A 753 2.30 14.25 23.12
N ALA A 754 2.23 12.99 22.67
CA ALA A 754 3.04 11.92 23.21
C ALA A 754 4.55 12.15 22.96
N PHE A 755 4.91 12.72 21.80
CA PHE A 755 6.29 13.15 21.52
C PHE A 755 6.73 14.31 22.41
N SER A 756 5.87 15.31 22.63
CA SER A 756 6.12 16.44 23.53
C SER A 756 6.43 15.96 24.94
N ASP A 757 5.56 15.12 25.47
CA ASP A 757 5.70 14.48 26.78
C ASP A 757 7.00 13.65 26.88
N PHE A 758 7.33 12.88 25.84
CA PHE A 758 8.58 12.14 25.74
C PHE A 758 9.80 13.07 25.77
N LEU A 759 9.83 14.11 24.93
CA LEU A 759 10.96 15.03 24.80
C LEU A 759 11.20 15.81 26.10
N ILE A 760 10.13 16.32 26.72
CA ILE A 760 10.19 16.98 28.02
C ILE A 760 10.73 16.02 29.09
N SER A 761 10.29 14.76 29.07
CA SER A 761 10.83 13.72 29.96
C SER A 761 12.32 13.47 29.71
N GLN A 762 12.85 13.70 28.51
CA GLN A 762 14.30 13.65 28.24
C GLN A 762 15.04 14.91 28.71
N GLY A 763 14.34 16.03 28.89
CA GLY A 763 14.90 17.33 29.29
C GLY A 763 14.88 18.39 28.19
N GLY A 764 14.25 18.08 27.04
CA GLY A 764 14.06 19.00 25.93
C GLY A 764 12.87 19.92 26.12
N SER A 765 12.44 20.59 25.06
CA SER A 765 11.35 21.57 25.14
C SER A 765 10.44 21.56 23.93
N THR A 766 9.19 21.88 24.17
CA THR A 766 8.18 22.08 23.14
C THR A 766 7.44 23.39 23.34
N ILE A 767 7.03 24.00 22.22
CA ILE A 767 6.26 25.24 22.23
C ILE A 767 4.97 25.03 21.45
N LEU A 768 3.83 25.19 22.11
CA LEU A 768 2.52 25.23 21.47
C LEU A 768 2.13 26.68 21.16
N THR A 769 1.61 26.93 19.97
CA THR A 769 1.06 28.24 19.59
C THR A 769 -0.38 28.08 19.08
N GLU A 770 -0.85 28.99 18.23
CA GLU A 770 -2.22 29.02 17.69
C GLU A 770 -3.25 29.44 18.74
N VAL A 771 -3.03 30.60 19.38
CA VAL A 771 -3.89 31.09 20.47
C VAL A 771 -5.39 31.05 20.12
N PRO A 772 -5.83 31.46 18.91
CA PRO A 772 -7.25 31.37 18.55
C PRO A 772 -7.81 29.94 18.48
N GLU A 773 -6.97 28.92 18.38
CA GLU A 773 -7.34 27.51 18.42
C GLU A 773 -7.26 26.91 19.83
N MET A 774 -7.03 27.73 20.85
CA MET A 774 -7.15 27.33 22.26
C MET A 774 -8.52 27.69 22.83
N PHE A 775 -9.27 28.60 22.20
CA PHE A 775 -10.56 29.08 22.68
C PHE A 775 -11.60 27.96 22.78
N GLY A 776 -12.21 27.80 23.95
CA GLY A 776 -13.07 26.68 24.33
C GLY A 776 -12.36 25.46 24.91
N ALA A 777 -11.03 25.46 24.97
CA ALA A 777 -10.24 24.40 25.61
C ALA A 777 -9.13 24.95 26.52
N GLU A 778 -9.05 26.28 26.72
CA GLU A 778 -8.00 26.96 27.45
C GLU A 778 -7.89 26.50 28.91
N GLN A 779 -9.00 26.16 29.55
CA GLN A 779 -9.02 25.65 30.93
C GLN A 779 -8.19 24.37 31.09
N MET A 780 -8.07 23.54 30.04
CA MET A 780 -7.23 22.34 30.07
C MET A 780 -5.73 22.67 30.05
N LEU A 781 -5.33 23.82 29.53
CA LEU A 781 -3.96 24.32 29.57
C LEU A 781 -3.70 25.05 30.90
N MET A 782 -4.65 25.89 31.33
CA MET A 782 -4.62 26.60 32.61
C MET A 782 -4.52 25.66 33.81
N ALA A 783 -5.28 24.56 33.83
CA ALA A 783 -5.20 23.56 34.90
C ALA A 783 -3.81 22.89 34.98
N ARG A 784 -3.05 22.91 33.89
CA ARG A 784 -1.68 22.37 33.83
C ARG A 784 -0.60 23.41 34.09
N ALA A 785 -0.95 24.66 34.42
CA ALA A 785 0.02 25.68 34.80
C ALA A 785 0.82 25.22 36.02
N GLU A 786 2.15 25.27 35.91
CA GLU A 786 3.08 24.86 36.97
C GLU A 786 2.85 25.63 38.28
N ASP A 787 2.51 26.92 38.17
CA ASP A 787 2.19 27.79 39.30
C ASP A 787 1.12 28.83 38.91
N GLU A 788 0.69 29.62 39.90
CA GLU A 788 -0.32 30.67 39.74
C GLU A 788 0.13 31.79 38.80
N LYS A 789 1.44 32.09 38.73
CA LYS A 789 1.96 33.10 37.79
C LYS A 789 1.77 32.62 36.35
N VAL A 790 2.18 31.38 36.06
CA VAL A 790 2.00 30.80 34.72
C VAL A 790 0.51 30.72 34.37
N PHE A 791 -0.36 30.42 35.34
CA PHE A 791 -1.81 30.46 35.12
C PHE A 791 -2.28 31.85 34.67
N GLU A 792 -1.90 32.91 35.38
CA GLU A 792 -2.27 34.29 35.02
C GLU A 792 -1.67 34.69 33.66
N ASP A 793 -0.44 34.29 33.36
CA ASP A 793 0.18 34.54 32.06
C ASP A 793 -0.62 33.85 30.91
N ILE A 794 -1.16 32.64 31.14
CA ILE A 794 -2.05 31.96 30.17
C ILE A 794 -3.39 32.72 30.05
N VAL A 795 -3.94 33.22 31.15
CA VAL A 795 -5.17 34.03 31.13
C VAL A 795 -4.97 35.29 30.29
N HIS A 796 -3.85 36.01 30.50
CA HIS A 796 -3.48 37.18 29.70
C HIS A 796 -3.31 36.82 28.22
N LEU A 797 -2.56 35.76 27.91
CA LEU A 797 -2.38 35.28 26.54
C LEU A 797 -3.71 35.09 25.79
N ILE A 798 -4.68 34.44 26.44
CA ILE A 798 -5.99 34.14 25.85
C ILE A 798 -6.82 35.42 25.72
N ASN A 799 -6.91 36.24 26.76
CA ASN A 799 -7.76 37.42 26.78
C ASN A 799 -7.23 38.53 25.86
N ASP A 800 -5.91 38.73 25.80
CA ASP A 800 -5.30 39.72 24.89
C ASP A 800 -5.61 39.37 23.43
N PHE A 801 -5.59 38.08 23.07
CA PHE A 801 -5.99 37.65 21.73
C PHE A 801 -7.50 37.79 21.48
N LYS A 802 -8.36 37.58 22.49
CA LYS A 802 -9.80 37.87 22.37
C LYS A 802 -10.03 39.37 22.15
N HIS A 803 -9.34 40.23 22.90
CA HIS A 803 -9.37 41.68 22.74
C HIS A 803 -8.86 42.12 21.36
N TYR A 804 -7.82 41.47 20.84
CA TYR A 804 -7.36 41.69 19.47
C TYR A 804 -8.49 41.48 18.45
N PHE A 805 -9.22 40.35 18.50
CA PHE A 805 -10.38 40.12 17.61
C PHE A 805 -11.46 41.20 17.79
N HIS A 806 -11.81 41.53 19.03
CA HIS A 806 -12.83 42.53 19.33
C HIS A 806 -12.46 43.95 18.88
N SER A 807 -11.17 44.32 18.95
CA SER A 807 -10.68 45.62 18.48
C SER A 807 -10.89 45.85 16.98
N TYR A 808 -11.01 44.76 16.21
CA TYR A 808 -11.33 44.76 14.79
C TYR A 808 -12.81 44.53 14.48
N GLY A 809 -13.67 44.38 15.50
CA GLY A 809 -15.09 44.08 15.33
C GLY A 809 -15.39 42.63 14.91
N GLU A 810 -14.41 41.73 15.05
CA GLU A 810 -14.54 40.32 14.66
C GLU A 810 -14.91 39.43 15.86
N PRO A 811 -15.74 38.38 15.66
CA PRO A 811 -16.10 37.43 16.71
C PRO A 811 -15.00 36.40 16.98
N VAL A 812 -14.87 35.98 18.25
CA VAL A 812 -13.88 35.00 18.74
C VAL A 812 -14.19 33.56 18.27
N TYR A 813 -15.44 33.26 17.94
CA TYR A 813 -15.92 31.91 17.60
C TYR A 813 -15.96 31.60 16.08
N GLU A 814 -15.63 32.56 15.20
CA GLU A 814 -15.64 32.33 13.73
C GLU A 814 -14.40 31.57 13.22
N ASN A 815 -14.19 30.38 13.76
CA ASN A 815 -13.19 29.40 13.36
C ASN A 815 -13.71 28.05 13.87
N PRO A 816 -14.21 27.13 13.02
CA PRO A 816 -13.43 26.50 11.95
C PRO A 816 -13.71 27.01 10.53
N SER A 817 -12.70 26.97 9.66
CA SER A 817 -12.81 27.34 8.24
C SER A 817 -13.74 26.39 7.45
N PRO A 818 -14.23 26.76 6.26
CA PRO A 818 -15.05 25.87 5.43
C PRO A 818 -14.39 24.51 5.15
N GLY A 819 -13.07 24.50 4.93
CA GLY A 819 -12.30 23.27 4.70
C GLY A 819 -12.20 22.36 5.94
N ASN A 820 -12.16 22.94 7.15
CA ASN A 820 -12.18 22.20 8.41
C ASN A 820 -13.57 21.60 8.68
N LYS A 821 -14.63 22.38 8.42
CA LYS A 821 -16.02 21.91 8.54
C LYS A 821 -16.30 20.72 7.62
N ALA A 822 -15.90 20.84 6.34
CA ALA A 822 -15.98 19.75 5.38
C ALA A 822 -15.12 18.53 5.76
N GLY A 823 -14.06 18.73 6.56
CA GLY A 823 -13.23 17.65 7.09
C GLY A 823 -13.78 17.02 8.38
N GLY A 824 -14.94 17.46 8.88
CA GLY A 824 -15.59 16.88 10.05
C GLY A 824 -15.41 17.64 11.35
N ILE A 825 -14.85 18.85 11.38
CA ILE A 825 -14.76 19.67 12.60
C ILE A 825 -16.03 20.51 12.75
N THR A 826 -16.79 20.30 13.83
CA THR A 826 -18.15 20.86 13.95
C THR A 826 -18.17 22.29 14.51
N THR A 827 -17.40 22.57 15.55
CA THR A 827 -17.36 23.86 16.27
C THR A 827 -15.93 24.27 16.58
N LEU A 828 -15.73 25.48 17.13
CA LEU A 828 -14.41 25.89 17.62
C LEU A 828 -13.97 24.99 18.78
N GLU A 829 -14.85 24.65 19.70
CA GLU A 829 -14.52 23.77 20.84
C GLU A 829 -14.06 22.37 20.37
N ASP A 830 -14.70 21.80 19.34
CA ASP A 830 -14.25 20.53 18.73
C ASP A 830 -12.83 20.67 18.15
N LYS A 831 -12.53 21.82 17.53
CA LYS A 831 -11.20 22.13 17.00
C LYS A 831 -10.18 22.31 18.12
N SER A 832 -10.52 23.10 19.13
CA SER A 832 -9.63 23.49 20.22
C SER A 832 -9.28 22.32 21.11
N LEU A 833 -10.24 21.47 21.46
CA LEU A 833 -9.98 20.22 22.19
C LEU A 833 -9.06 19.28 21.41
N GLY A 834 -9.15 19.26 20.07
CA GLY A 834 -8.21 18.55 19.20
C GLY A 834 -6.84 19.23 19.13
N CYS A 835 -6.78 20.56 19.15
CA CYS A 835 -5.56 21.36 19.11
C CYS A 835 -4.71 21.17 20.36
N THR A 836 -5.33 21.18 21.55
CA THR A 836 -4.65 21.05 22.85
C THR A 836 -4.00 19.68 23.04
N GLN A 837 -4.43 18.64 22.31
CA GLN A 837 -3.78 17.34 22.31
C GLN A 837 -2.30 17.41 21.91
N LYS A 838 -1.90 18.40 21.08
CA LYS A 838 -0.50 18.59 20.65
C LYS A 838 0.44 18.87 21.81
N ALA A 839 -0.05 19.51 22.88
CA ALA A 839 0.74 19.83 24.06
C ALA A 839 1.03 18.59 24.94
N GLY A 840 0.38 17.44 24.67
CA GLY A 840 0.49 16.28 25.54
C GLY A 840 -0.15 16.55 26.90
N THR A 841 0.43 16.01 27.96
CA THR A 841 -0.06 16.10 29.34
C THR A 841 0.90 16.81 30.29
N ALA A 842 2.10 17.17 29.82
CA ALA A 842 3.08 17.90 30.61
C ALA A 842 2.55 19.23 31.19
N PRO A 843 3.08 19.69 32.34
CA PRO A 843 2.81 21.03 32.86
C PRO A 843 3.25 22.11 31.88
N VAL A 844 2.46 23.18 31.80
CA VAL A 844 2.87 24.42 31.15
C VAL A 844 3.78 25.17 32.12
N VAL A 845 5.00 25.46 31.70
CA VAL A 845 6.05 26.05 32.55
C VAL A 845 6.37 27.51 32.21
N ASP A 846 5.93 27.99 31.05
CA ASP A 846 6.21 29.35 30.56
C ASP A 846 5.19 29.80 29.50
N VAL A 847 5.05 31.12 29.34
CA VAL A 847 4.22 31.76 28.31
C VAL A 847 5.03 32.89 27.67
N LEU A 848 5.25 32.77 26.36
CA LEU A 848 6.07 33.66 25.56
C LEU A 848 5.20 34.62 24.75
N GLN A 849 5.53 35.90 24.79
CA GLN A 849 4.96 36.92 23.91
C GLN A 849 5.57 36.83 22.50
N TYR A 850 4.97 37.51 21.53
CA TYR A 850 5.49 37.53 20.16
C TYR A 850 6.90 38.14 20.11
N GLY A 851 7.88 37.39 19.58
CA GLY A 851 9.30 37.81 19.55
C GLY A 851 10.11 37.46 20.80
N GLU A 852 9.50 36.80 21.80
CA GLU A 852 10.25 36.26 22.94
C GLU A 852 10.83 34.87 22.63
N LYS A 853 11.95 34.57 23.29
CA LYS A 853 12.70 33.30 23.13
C LYS A 853 12.45 32.38 24.30
N ILE A 854 12.60 31.08 24.05
CA ILE A 854 12.50 30.07 25.10
C ILE A 854 13.51 30.31 26.22
N SER A 855 13.01 30.49 27.44
CA SER A 855 13.79 30.72 28.66
C SER A 855 13.86 29.50 29.57
N LYS A 856 12.84 28.63 29.53
CA LYS A 856 12.68 27.50 30.45
C LYS A 856 12.48 26.18 29.71
N LYS A 857 13.12 25.11 30.20
CA LYS A 857 12.93 23.77 29.63
C LYS A 857 11.58 23.18 30.05
N GLY A 858 10.77 22.76 29.08
CA GLY A 858 9.44 22.18 29.31
C GLY A 858 8.48 22.50 28.17
N LEU A 859 7.18 22.46 28.46
CA LEU A 859 6.13 22.93 27.55
C LEU A 859 5.88 24.42 27.80
N SER A 860 6.04 25.24 26.76
CA SER A 860 5.68 26.67 26.78
C SER A 860 4.55 26.97 25.81
N LEU A 861 3.80 28.05 26.05
CA LEU A 861 2.85 28.60 25.07
C LEU A 861 3.44 29.84 24.39
N LEU A 862 3.18 30.04 23.10
CA LEU A 862 3.63 31.22 22.36
C LEU A 862 2.47 32.01 21.78
N GLN A 863 2.46 33.31 22.04
CA GLN A 863 1.54 34.29 21.48
C GLN A 863 1.78 34.45 19.98
N ALA A 864 0.96 33.78 19.16
CA ALA A 864 0.89 33.98 17.72
C ALA A 864 -0.50 33.57 17.18
N PRO A 865 -0.94 34.13 16.03
CA PRO A 865 -2.22 33.78 15.43
C PRO A 865 -2.22 32.35 14.90
N GLY A 866 -3.40 31.77 14.64
CA GLY A 866 -3.51 30.43 14.04
C GLY A 866 -3.05 30.32 12.58
N ASN A 867 -2.65 31.42 11.93
CA ASN A 867 -2.20 31.41 10.54
C ASN A 867 -0.92 30.55 10.37
N ASP A 868 -0.93 29.64 9.40
CA ASP A 868 0.15 28.68 9.14
C ASP A 868 1.53 29.33 9.01
N LEU A 869 1.63 30.40 8.22
CA LEU A 869 2.90 31.04 7.88
C LEU A 869 3.45 31.82 9.07
N VAL A 870 2.58 32.66 9.67
CA VAL A 870 2.96 33.55 10.77
C VAL A 870 3.35 32.77 12.02
N ALA A 871 2.53 31.79 12.42
CA ALA A 871 2.84 30.97 13.60
C ALA A 871 4.11 30.14 13.44
N SER A 872 4.34 29.54 12.26
CA SER A 872 5.55 28.74 12.05
C SER A 872 6.81 29.60 12.02
N SER A 873 6.70 30.86 11.58
CA SER A 873 7.80 31.84 11.63
C SER A 873 8.04 32.32 13.06
N ALA A 874 6.98 32.54 13.84
CA ALA A 874 7.08 32.92 15.25
C ALA A 874 7.73 31.80 16.10
N LEU A 875 7.33 30.54 15.89
CA LEU A 875 7.96 29.39 16.55
C LEU A 875 9.45 29.30 16.22
N ALA A 876 9.82 29.51 14.95
CA ALA A 876 11.21 29.54 14.53
C ALA A 876 11.99 30.68 15.20
N ALA A 877 11.41 31.89 15.27
CA ALA A 877 12.01 33.03 15.96
C ALA A 877 12.17 32.80 17.47
N ALA A 878 11.28 32.01 18.09
CA ALA A 878 11.34 31.61 19.50
C ALA A 878 12.39 30.51 19.80
N ASP A 879 13.42 30.37 18.96
CA ASP A 879 14.50 29.35 19.03
C ASP A 879 14.04 27.88 18.86
N CYS A 880 12.91 27.62 18.21
CA CYS A 880 12.58 26.25 17.80
C CYS A 880 13.49 25.79 16.66
N HIS A 881 14.22 24.69 16.88
CA HIS A 881 15.10 24.10 15.88
C HIS A 881 14.33 23.57 14.66
N LEU A 882 13.12 23.07 14.88
CA LEU A 882 12.18 22.59 13.86
C LEU A 882 10.73 22.80 14.33
N VAL A 883 9.80 22.74 13.37
CA VAL A 883 8.35 22.77 13.63
C VAL A 883 7.71 21.45 13.22
N LEU A 884 7.00 20.79 14.14
CA LEU A 884 6.11 19.68 13.83
C LEU A 884 4.76 20.23 13.42
N PHE A 885 4.37 19.94 12.18
CA PHE A 885 3.22 20.55 11.53
C PHE A 885 2.21 19.47 11.09
N THR A 886 1.09 19.35 11.80
CA THR A 886 0.05 18.36 11.47
C THR A 886 -0.90 18.87 10.40
N THR A 887 -1.35 18.01 9.48
CA THR A 887 -2.32 18.42 8.45
C THR A 887 -3.12 17.26 7.87
N GLY A 888 -4.42 17.46 7.70
CA GLY A 888 -5.33 16.52 7.03
C GLY A 888 -5.59 16.85 5.57
N ARG A 889 -5.11 18.01 5.10
CA ARG A 889 -5.35 18.49 3.73
C ARG A 889 -4.07 18.67 2.91
N GLY A 890 -2.92 18.73 3.58
CA GLY A 890 -1.61 19.03 2.97
C GLY A 890 -1.40 20.53 2.71
N THR A 891 -0.17 20.98 2.90
CA THR A 891 0.27 22.34 2.55
C THR A 891 1.73 22.29 2.07
N PRO A 892 2.09 23.00 0.99
CA PRO A 892 3.47 23.06 0.52
C PRO A 892 4.36 23.97 1.38
N PHE A 893 3.77 24.79 2.25
CA PHE A 893 4.48 25.79 3.06
C PHE A 893 5.52 25.16 4.00
N GLY A 894 6.66 25.83 4.18
CA GLY A 894 7.64 25.57 5.23
C GLY A 894 8.31 26.86 5.71
N SER A 895 8.60 26.93 7.00
CA SER A 895 9.31 28.06 7.63
C SER A 895 10.81 28.06 7.27
N PHE A 896 11.57 29.04 7.75
CA PHE A 896 13.02 29.11 7.58
C PHE A 896 13.79 28.08 8.44
N VAL A 897 13.08 27.30 9.26
CA VAL A 897 13.57 26.08 9.94
C VAL A 897 12.86 24.84 9.37
N PRO A 898 13.44 23.63 9.50
CA PRO A 898 12.80 22.39 9.06
C PRO A 898 11.36 22.27 9.57
N THR A 899 10.41 22.05 8.66
CA THR A 899 8.98 21.99 8.98
C THR A 899 8.45 20.59 8.66
N VAL A 900 8.47 19.70 9.65
CA VAL A 900 8.11 18.29 9.51
C VAL A 900 6.60 18.17 9.33
N LYS A 901 6.16 17.78 8.12
CA LYS A 901 4.74 17.59 7.81
C LYS A 901 4.26 16.20 8.26
N VAL A 902 3.29 16.18 9.18
CA VAL A 902 2.70 14.97 9.74
C VAL A 902 1.26 14.83 9.24
N ALA A 903 1.02 13.82 8.42
CA ALA A 903 -0.30 13.51 7.88
C ALA A 903 -1.22 12.91 8.95
N THR A 904 -2.48 13.34 8.99
CA THR A 904 -3.49 12.86 9.97
C THR A 904 -4.12 11.53 9.58
N ASN A 905 -3.99 11.11 8.32
CA ASN A 905 -4.51 9.84 7.84
C ASN A 905 -3.65 9.29 6.69
N SER A 906 -3.70 7.98 6.47
CA SER A 906 -2.90 7.31 5.44
C SER A 906 -3.30 7.75 4.02
N THR A 907 -4.56 8.13 3.80
CA THR A 907 -5.05 8.58 2.49
C THR A 907 -4.36 9.87 2.04
N ILE A 908 -4.30 10.89 2.91
CA ILE A 908 -3.62 12.14 2.56
C ILE A 908 -2.10 11.95 2.47
N TYR A 909 -1.52 11.06 3.29
CA TYR A 909 -0.10 10.73 3.21
C TYR A 909 0.26 10.17 1.83
N GLU A 910 -0.48 9.18 1.33
CA GLU A 910 -0.20 8.60 0.00
C GLU A 910 -0.46 9.59 -1.13
N HIS A 911 -1.57 10.35 -1.07
CA HIS A 911 -1.90 11.33 -2.12
C HIS A 911 -0.93 12.52 -2.19
N LYS A 912 -0.36 12.93 -1.05
CA LYS A 912 0.52 14.10 -0.94
C LYS A 912 1.91 13.76 -0.41
N LYS A 913 2.41 12.56 -0.72
CA LYS A 913 3.72 12.06 -0.27
C LYS A 913 4.91 12.99 -0.55
N HIS A 914 4.81 13.82 -1.58
CA HIS A 914 5.82 14.84 -1.94
C HIS A 914 5.82 16.06 -0.99
N TRP A 915 4.79 16.23 -0.17
CA TRP A 915 4.71 17.24 0.90
C TRP A 915 4.83 16.65 2.30
N MET A 916 4.61 15.34 2.48
CA MET A 916 4.54 14.71 3.81
C MET A 916 5.85 14.03 4.23
N ASP A 917 6.22 14.21 5.49
CA ASP A 917 7.40 13.61 6.11
C ASP A 917 7.07 12.37 6.94
N PHE A 918 5.86 12.32 7.53
CA PHE A 918 5.42 11.22 8.40
C PHE A 918 3.91 10.94 8.29
N ASN A 919 3.50 9.69 8.49
CA ASN A 919 2.11 9.24 8.47
C ASN A 919 1.62 8.87 9.88
N ALA A 920 0.71 9.64 10.47
CA ALA A 920 0.10 9.31 11.75
C ALA A 920 -1.18 8.44 11.63
N GLY A 921 -1.65 8.19 10.40
CA GLY A 921 -2.82 7.35 10.12
C GLY A 921 -2.79 5.95 10.73
N PRO A 922 -1.62 5.25 10.84
CA PRO A 922 -1.56 3.93 11.46
C PRO A 922 -2.04 3.88 12.91
N LEU A 923 -2.12 5.01 13.63
CA LEU A 923 -2.67 5.06 15.00
C LEU A 923 -4.14 4.64 15.12
N LEU A 924 -4.87 4.57 14.02
CA LEU A 924 -6.24 4.06 14.01
C LEU A 924 -6.29 2.53 14.21
N GLU A 925 -5.17 1.84 14.00
CA GLU A 925 -5.09 0.37 13.99
C GLU A 925 -3.95 -0.15 14.88
N ARG A 926 -2.93 0.67 15.13
CA ARG A 926 -1.72 0.30 15.88
C ARG A 926 -1.62 1.07 17.21
N PRO A 927 -1.02 0.46 18.25
CA PRO A 927 -0.78 1.12 19.52
C PRO A 927 0.08 2.39 19.41
N MET A 928 -0.22 3.40 20.24
CA MET A 928 0.51 4.68 20.28
C MET A 928 2.02 4.52 20.48
N ASN A 929 2.45 3.61 21.36
CA ASN A 929 3.86 3.41 21.68
C ASN A 929 4.71 2.95 20.49
N GLU A 930 4.14 2.16 19.56
CA GLU A 930 4.86 1.71 18.37
C GLU A 930 5.08 2.86 17.38
N VAL A 931 4.00 3.57 17.05
CA VAL A 931 4.05 4.69 16.10
C VAL A 931 4.86 5.85 16.68
N LEU A 932 4.82 6.05 18.00
CA LEU A 932 5.64 7.05 18.69
C LEU A 932 7.14 6.74 18.56
N GLU A 933 7.58 5.49 18.69
CA GLU A 933 9.00 5.15 18.55
C GLU A 933 9.50 5.42 17.12
N GLU A 934 8.68 5.08 16.10
CA GLU A 934 8.95 5.43 14.69
C GLU A 934 9.05 6.95 14.50
N PHE A 935 8.13 7.71 15.12
CA PHE A 935 8.09 9.16 15.04
C PHE A 935 9.28 9.82 15.74
N ILE A 936 9.70 9.33 16.92
CA ILE A 936 10.93 9.76 17.61
C ILE A 936 12.13 9.56 16.71
N GLY A 937 12.27 8.38 16.09
CA GLY A 937 13.34 8.09 15.14
C GLY A 937 13.37 9.07 13.98
N LYS A 938 12.19 9.40 13.41
CA LYS A 938 12.07 10.38 12.33
C LYS A 938 12.50 11.79 12.77
N VAL A 939 12.08 12.26 13.95
CA VAL A 939 12.46 13.60 14.43
C VAL A 939 13.97 13.69 14.70
N ILE A 940 14.57 12.64 15.28
CA ILE A 940 16.03 12.57 15.48
C ILE A 940 16.76 12.57 14.14
N ALA A 941 16.27 11.84 13.13
CA ALA A 941 16.87 11.83 11.80
C ALA A 941 16.83 13.22 11.15
N VAL A 942 15.69 13.91 11.24
CA VAL A 942 15.56 15.32 10.78
C VAL A 942 16.51 16.23 11.53
N ALA A 943 16.57 16.15 12.86
CA ALA A 943 17.51 16.93 13.66
C ALA A 943 18.98 16.62 13.31
N SER A 944 19.27 15.39 12.87
CA SER A 944 20.60 14.93 12.46
C SER A 944 20.98 15.30 11.02
N GLY A 945 20.10 15.98 10.27
CA GLY A 945 20.38 16.49 8.92
C GLY A 945 19.54 15.90 7.81
N GLU A 946 18.61 14.97 8.09
CA GLU A 946 17.65 14.52 7.09
C GLU A 946 16.77 15.70 6.63
N LYS A 947 16.74 15.95 5.32
CA LYS A 947 15.94 17.03 4.73
C LYS A 947 14.46 16.69 4.83
N THR A 948 13.70 17.62 5.41
CA THR A 948 12.23 17.59 5.33
C THR A 948 11.76 17.83 3.90
N ARG A 949 10.49 17.49 3.60
CA ARG A 949 9.92 17.70 2.26
C ARG A 949 9.94 19.16 1.84
N ASN A 950 9.66 20.11 2.74
CA ASN A 950 9.73 21.53 2.38
C ASN A 950 11.16 21.95 2.03
N GLU A 951 12.16 21.47 2.76
CA GLU A 951 13.58 21.73 2.46
C GLU A 951 14.00 21.14 1.10
N ALA A 952 13.61 19.88 0.84
CA ALA A 952 13.88 19.21 -0.43
C ALA A 952 13.23 19.92 -1.62
N ASN A 953 12.06 20.54 -1.41
CA ASN A 953 11.33 21.31 -2.42
C ASN A 953 11.83 22.77 -2.54
N GLY A 954 12.79 23.19 -1.73
CA GLY A 954 13.30 24.57 -1.75
C GLY A 954 12.40 25.61 -1.08
N VAL A 955 11.41 25.18 -0.30
CA VAL A 955 10.44 26.07 0.36
C VAL A 955 10.87 26.38 1.79
N ARG A 956 11.34 27.62 2.00
CA ARG A 956 11.76 28.18 3.29
C ARG A 956 11.34 29.64 3.33
N GLU A 957 10.24 29.93 4.00
CA GLU A 957 9.61 31.24 4.00
C GLU A 957 9.59 31.86 5.39
N ILE A 958 9.43 33.18 5.44
CA ILE A 958 9.20 33.94 6.65
C ILE A 958 7.92 34.77 6.47
N ALA A 959 7.08 34.80 7.50
CA ALA A 959 5.91 35.65 7.57
C ALA A 959 5.83 36.32 8.94
N ILE A 960 5.83 37.64 8.92
CA ILE A 960 5.82 38.47 10.13
C ILE A 960 4.38 38.86 10.44
N PHE A 961 4.02 38.79 11.72
CA PHE A 961 2.69 39.18 12.16
C PHE A 961 2.55 40.70 12.05
N LYS A 962 1.47 41.13 11.39
CA LYS A 962 1.17 42.52 11.12
C LYS A 962 -0.20 42.84 11.69
N THR A 963 -0.27 43.81 12.59
CA THR A 963 -1.46 44.24 13.31
C THR A 963 -1.80 45.71 13.03
N GLY A 964 -0.91 46.53 12.47
CA GLY A 964 -1.10 47.97 12.26
C GLY A 964 -1.29 48.41 10.80
N VAL A 965 -1.20 49.71 10.55
CA VAL A 965 -1.33 50.33 9.22
C VAL A 965 0.05 50.46 8.56
N THR A 966 0.11 50.23 7.24
CA THR A 966 1.27 50.59 6.40
C THR A 966 0.91 51.84 5.61
N LEU A 967 1.77 52.86 5.64
CA LEU A 967 1.54 54.17 5.02
C LEU A 967 1.51 54.16 3.49
#